data_AF-A0A2S0S3D4-F1
#
_entry.id   AF-A0A2S0S3D4-F1
#
_cell.length_a   1.000
_cell.length_b   1.000
_cell.length_c   1.000
_cell.angle_alpha   90.00
_cell.angle_beta   90.00
_cell.angle_gamma   90.00
#
_symmetry.space_group_name_H-M   'P 1'
#
loop_
_entity.id
_entity.type
_entity.pdbx_description
1 polymer ?
#
loop_
_entity_poly.entity_id
_entity_poly.type
_entity_poly.pdbx_seq_one_letter_code
_entity_poly.pdbx_strand_id
1 'polypeptide(L)'
;GTQFKASDAYVYHADSIEHGVILHAFSWSFNTIKEKLPDIKKAGYTAIQTSPIQECRKYDESERPLMHMANWKYVYQPISQNLGNFIVGTEEDFISLCEEAKKYEIKIIVDAVLNHMAKLQHVSAEWKDESLYHKRLNITDYSNRCEVTKGEVSNLRDINTESKSYQKKALDLLKRIVGDGAAGFRYDTAKHIALPDDKECKSDFWPNVLDNGSEFQYGEVLQDEYSRDEAYGKYMRVTASNYGYVIREAIKDNNFSINKIMDYCINVNSDKIITWIESHDNYTHNQSHDLTNEHLKLAWALIASRKHTTPLFFSRPFGGGGDNLFPGFSHLGDEGDPLYKDDTIRNVNLFRNAMVGEKEYLRNPDPNDAKVLMIERGQKGAVIINLHSGNYILNSPIHLVDGDYENHIDRSNIFRISGGKISGTLPGRSVVVLYNVDNMGPTVGIEGFHNNKEIPFKTDSIEITLKSVDVIKSTYSINGKESNEYSNGEKIKIGQDNLFGDKITVTLEAFDDEGLSVKTIFTFIKKDPNAFVNIYFQKPNHWGNNINAYIYLKNGLSTKLIEKWPGKGMNKEGNDIYSISFDDEFEGSMIIFNDGNHQSPGNGQDGFKIINNSLYNIDGFVHKYNNITSTITISTTTTTTTTTTTVSPAPSPSNISLYFEKPNN
;
A
#
# COMPACT_ATOMS: atom_id res chain seq x y z
N GLY A 1 46.38 -12.03 -11.57
CA GLY A 1 45.77 -10.71 -11.82
C GLY A 1 44.63 -10.89 -12.78
N THR A 2 43.49 -11.32 -12.28
CA THR A 2 42.23 -11.39 -13.01
C THR A 2 41.41 -10.20 -12.54
N GLN A 3 41.28 -9.22 -13.41
CA GLN A 3 40.52 -8.01 -13.18
C GLN A 3 39.03 -8.41 -13.30
N PHE A 4 38.40 -8.73 -12.17
CA PHE A 4 36.96 -8.89 -12.11
C PHE A 4 36.35 -7.52 -12.43
N LYS A 5 35.72 -7.40 -13.59
CA LYS A 5 34.74 -6.34 -13.82
C LYS A 5 33.48 -6.77 -13.08
N ALA A 6 33.34 -6.35 -11.84
CA ALA A 6 32.06 -6.40 -11.14
C ALA A 6 31.07 -5.54 -11.94
N SER A 7 29.98 -6.13 -12.44
CA SER A 7 28.79 -5.36 -12.73
C SER A 7 28.12 -5.08 -11.39
N ASP A 8 28.19 -3.85 -10.90
CA ASP A 8 27.51 -3.45 -9.66
C ASP A 8 25.97 -3.50 -9.87
N ALA A 9 25.34 -4.66 -9.72
CA ALA A 9 23.89 -4.79 -9.81
C ALA A 9 23.24 -4.43 -8.46
N TYR A 10 23.12 -3.13 -8.20
CA TYR A 10 22.41 -2.65 -7.01
C TYR A 10 20.89 -2.86 -7.16
N VAL A 11 20.24 -3.31 -6.08
CA VAL A 11 18.78 -3.26 -5.95
C VAL A 11 18.34 -1.84 -5.56
N TYR A 12 18.02 -1.04 -6.57
CA TYR A 12 17.65 0.38 -6.40
C TYR A 12 16.26 0.59 -5.77
N HIS A 13 15.35 -0.36 -5.92
CA HIS A 13 14.00 -0.28 -5.39
C HIS A 13 13.62 -1.60 -4.73
N ALA A 14 12.82 -1.53 -3.67
CA ALA A 14 12.14 -2.72 -3.19
C ALA A 14 10.94 -3.05 -4.10
N ASP A 15 10.48 -4.30 -4.05
CA ASP A 15 9.34 -4.78 -4.85
C ASP A 15 8.00 -4.07 -4.56
N SER A 16 7.95 -3.29 -3.46
CA SER A 16 6.76 -2.53 -3.05
C SER A 16 7.15 -1.36 -2.15
N ILE A 17 6.27 -0.34 -2.10
CA ILE A 17 6.45 0.88 -1.29
C ILE A 17 6.64 0.54 0.20
N GLU A 18 5.88 -0.44 0.71
CA GLU A 18 5.92 -0.87 2.11
C GLU A 18 7.26 -1.43 2.56
N HIS A 19 7.99 -2.09 1.65
CA HIS A 19 9.30 -2.65 1.93
C HIS A 19 10.45 -1.66 1.69
N GLY A 20 10.25 -0.68 0.82
CA GLY A 20 11.26 0.33 0.48
C GLY A 20 11.36 1.48 1.47
N VAL A 21 12.02 2.55 1.03
CA VAL A 21 12.01 3.87 1.69
C VAL A 21 11.28 4.90 0.82
N ILE A 22 10.70 5.90 1.48
CA ILE A 22 9.99 7.02 0.86
C ILE A 22 10.82 8.30 1.00
N LEU A 23 11.02 9.02 -0.10
CA LEU A 23 11.54 10.40 -0.07
C LEU A 23 10.37 11.37 0.08
N HIS A 24 10.31 12.14 1.16
CA HIS A 24 9.40 13.27 1.25
C HIS A 24 10.02 14.49 0.58
N ALA A 25 9.62 14.74 -0.68
CA ALA A 25 10.03 15.87 -1.51
C ALA A 25 9.24 17.13 -1.10
N PHE A 26 9.43 17.55 0.14
CA PHE A 26 8.67 18.61 0.78
C PHE A 26 8.85 19.95 0.05
N SER A 27 7.74 20.49 -0.47
CA SER A 27 7.67 21.72 -1.25
C SER A 27 8.41 21.70 -2.59
N TRP A 28 8.82 20.54 -3.11
CA TRP A 28 9.41 20.45 -4.45
C TRP A 28 8.31 20.54 -5.52
N SER A 29 8.61 21.19 -6.64
CA SER A 29 7.69 21.20 -7.79
C SER A 29 7.71 19.85 -8.50
N PHE A 30 6.64 19.52 -9.21
CA PHE A 30 6.58 18.30 -10.02
C PHE A 30 7.70 18.27 -11.06
N ASN A 31 8.04 19.41 -11.65
CA ASN A 31 9.13 19.53 -12.61
C ASN A 31 10.50 19.33 -11.96
N THR A 32 10.70 19.84 -10.74
CA THR A 32 11.90 19.57 -9.94
C THR A 32 12.03 18.08 -9.62
N ILE A 33 10.96 17.45 -9.12
CA ILE A 33 10.98 16.01 -8.82
C ILE A 33 11.32 15.22 -10.10
N LYS A 34 10.68 15.56 -11.22
CA LYS A 34 10.90 14.93 -12.53
C LYS A 34 12.36 15.04 -12.98
N GLU A 35 12.99 16.21 -12.83
CA GLU A 35 14.41 16.42 -13.14
C GLU A 35 15.33 15.53 -12.28
N LYS A 36 14.96 15.31 -11.00
CA LYS A 36 15.79 14.56 -10.04
C LYS A 36 15.52 13.07 -10.01
N LEU A 37 14.58 12.53 -10.79
CA LEU A 37 14.30 11.08 -10.84
C LEU A 37 15.56 10.20 -11.04
N PRO A 38 16.55 10.55 -11.89
CA PRO A 38 17.79 9.78 -11.98
C PRO A 38 18.60 9.73 -10.68
N ASP A 39 18.69 10.86 -9.97
CA ASP A 39 19.40 10.97 -8.69
C ASP A 39 18.64 10.23 -7.59
N ILE A 40 17.32 10.37 -7.55
CA ILE A 40 16.43 9.71 -6.58
C ILE A 40 16.48 8.18 -6.75
N LYS A 41 16.48 7.69 -7.99
CA LYS A 41 16.69 6.25 -8.28
C LYS A 41 18.03 5.78 -7.74
N LYS A 42 19.11 6.49 -8.08
CA LYS A 42 20.46 6.15 -7.60
C LYS A 42 20.58 6.17 -6.08
N ALA A 43 19.81 7.03 -5.41
CA ALA A 43 19.74 7.14 -3.96
C ALA A 43 18.90 6.03 -3.30
N GLY A 44 18.26 5.13 -4.07
CA GLY A 44 17.62 3.91 -3.56
C GLY A 44 16.18 4.07 -3.08
N TYR A 45 15.50 5.19 -3.41
CA TYR A 45 14.11 5.39 -3.00
C TYR A 45 13.14 4.61 -3.87
N THR A 46 12.18 3.95 -3.24
CA THR A 46 11.11 3.21 -3.94
C THR A 46 9.93 4.13 -4.26
N ALA A 47 9.70 5.14 -3.43
CA ALA A 47 8.62 6.09 -3.64
C ALA A 47 9.02 7.52 -3.25
N ILE A 48 8.29 8.48 -3.82
CA ILE A 48 8.37 9.90 -3.49
C ILE A 48 7.01 10.33 -2.96
N GLN A 49 6.99 11.04 -1.85
CA GLN A 49 5.83 11.77 -1.37
C GLN A 49 5.93 13.24 -1.79
N THR A 50 4.91 13.73 -2.52
CA THR A 50 4.76 15.14 -2.85
C THR A 50 4.09 15.90 -1.69
N SER A 51 4.25 17.23 -1.67
CA SER A 51 3.32 18.09 -0.92
C SER A 51 1.91 18.06 -1.56
N PRO A 52 0.87 18.60 -0.87
CA PRO A 52 -0.47 18.59 -1.41
C PRO A 52 -0.59 19.23 -2.78
N ILE A 53 -1.39 18.58 -3.63
CA ILE A 53 -1.51 18.95 -5.05
C ILE A 53 -2.79 19.71 -5.36
N GLN A 54 -3.69 19.82 -4.38
CA GLN A 54 -4.94 20.56 -4.53
C GLN A 54 -4.67 22.05 -4.71
N GLU A 55 -5.56 22.73 -5.41
CA GLU A 55 -5.55 24.19 -5.50
C GLU A 55 -5.63 24.79 -4.09
N CYS A 56 -4.67 25.67 -3.79
CA CYS A 56 -4.47 26.16 -2.44
C CYS A 56 -4.45 27.69 -2.39
N ARG A 57 -4.64 28.21 -1.18
CA ARG A 57 -4.61 29.65 -0.92
C ARG A 57 -3.24 30.23 -1.27
N LYS A 58 -3.20 31.34 -1.99
CA LYS A 58 -1.96 32.11 -2.20
C LYS A 58 -1.71 33.07 -1.04
N TYR A 59 -0.44 33.26 -0.71
CA TYR A 59 -0.04 34.30 0.23
C TYR A 59 -0.17 35.69 -0.40
N ASP A 60 -0.52 36.67 0.42
CA ASP A 60 -0.48 38.08 0.03
C ASP A 60 0.98 38.56 0.14
N GLU A 61 1.57 39.00 -0.98
CA GLU A 61 3.00 39.34 -1.09
C GLU A 61 3.43 40.56 -0.27
N SER A 62 2.52 41.23 0.44
CA SER A 62 2.79 42.44 1.21
C SER A 62 3.82 42.30 2.33
N GLU A 63 4.08 41.09 2.88
CA GLU A 63 5.10 40.90 3.94
C GLU A 63 6.31 40.02 3.53
N ARG A 64 6.21 39.19 2.49
CA ARG A 64 7.33 38.39 1.92
C ARG A 64 7.00 37.85 0.53
N PRO A 65 8.00 37.52 -0.31
CA PRO A 65 7.77 36.96 -1.65
C PRO A 65 6.91 35.69 -1.63
N LEU A 66 6.04 35.51 -2.62
CA LEU A 66 5.13 34.36 -2.72
C LEU A 66 5.87 33.01 -2.60
N MET A 67 6.98 32.87 -3.31
CA MET A 67 7.79 31.64 -3.35
C MET A 67 8.73 31.49 -2.15
N HIS A 68 8.67 32.37 -1.15
CA HIS A 68 9.52 32.23 0.04
C HIS A 68 9.18 30.96 0.83
N MET A 69 10.20 30.23 1.32
CA MET A 69 10.05 28.92 1.98
C MET A 69 9.07 28.90 3.17
N ALA A 70 9.06 29.97 3.97
CA ALA A 70 8.09 30.15 5.06
C ALA A 70 6.60 30.17 4.64
N ASN A 71 6.29 30.19 3.34
CA ASN A 71 4.94 30.05 2.79
C ASN A 71 4.50 28.59 2.58
N TRP A 72 5.33 27.59 2.90
CA TRP A 72 5.02 26.17 2.71
C TRP A 72 3.60 25.79 3.19
N LYS A 73 3.17 26.29 4.36
CA LYS A 73 1.88 25.97 5.00
C LYS A 73 0.63 26.33 4.19
N TYR A 74 0.78 27.13 3.14
CA TYR A 74 -0.34 27.49 2.27
C TYR A 74 -0.83 26.30 1.43
N VAL A 75 0.05 25.34 1.14
CA VAL A 75 -0.31 24.10 0.44
C VAL A 75 -1.36 23.28 1.21
N TYR A 76 -1.37 23.39 2.54
CA TYR A 76 -2.35 22.77 3.46
C TYR A 76 -3.60 23.63 3.67
N GLN A 77 -3.85 24.62 2.81
CA GLN A 77 -5.08 25.42 2.82
C GLN A 77 -5.80 25.29 1.48
N PRO A 78 -6.45 24.14 1.20
CA PRO A 78 -7.19 23.96 -0.05
C PRO A 78 -8.29 25.00 -0.21
N ILE A 79 -8.47 25.51 -1.42
CA ILE A 79 -9.55 26.45 -1.76
C ILE A 79 -10.59 25.84 -2.70
N SER A 80 -10.26 24.72 -3.33
CA SER A 80 -11.14 23.89 -4.15
C SER A 80 -10.64 22.44 -4.16
N GLN A 81 -11.31 21.56 -4.91
CA GLN A 81 -10.81 20.22 -5.25
C GLN A 81 -10.16 20.15 -6.63
N ASN A 82 -9.90 21.29 -7.27
CA ASN A 82 -9.09 21.32 -8.48
C ASN A 82 -7.65 20.90 -8.16
N LEU A 83 -6.96 20.35 -9.15
CA LEU A 83 -5.58 19.93 -9.02
C LEU A 83 -4.65 20.99 -9.63
N GLY A 84 -3.48 21.12 -9.04
CA GLY A 84 -2.46 22.08 -9.37
C GLY A 84 -2.49 23.32 -8.47
N ASN A 85 -1.30 23.80 -8.12
CA ASN A 85 -1.12 25.03 -7.36
C ASN A 85 0.22 25.70 -7.66
N PHE A 86 0.44 26.89 -7.09
CA PHE A 86 1.60 27.72 -7.39
C PHE A 86 2.94 27.17 -6.86
N ILE A 87 2.91 26.16 -6.00
CA ILE A 87 4.11 25.55 -5.41
C ILE A 87 4.52 24.34 -6.23
N VAL A 88 3.59 23.39 -6.42
CA VAL A 88 3.93 22.11 -7.02
C VAL A 88 3.83 22.10 -8.56
N GLY A 89 3.02 22.95 -9.17
CA GLY A 89 2.77 22.97 -10.62
C GLY A 89 1.33 22.62 -10.98
N THR A 90 1.05 22.40 -12.27
CA THR A 90 -0.30 22.05 -12.75
C THR A 90 -0.60 20.55 -12.64
N GLU A 91 -1.84 20.16 -12.92
CA GLU A 91 -2.22 18.75 -13.05
C GLU A 91 -1.50 18.06 -14.21
N GLU A 92 -1.28 18.75 -15.33
CA GLU A 92 -0.49 18.23 -16.46
C GLU A 92 0.98 18.00 -16.09
N ASP A 93 1.57 18.90 -15.27
CA ASP A 93 2.90 18.69 -14.72
C ASP A 93 2.93 17.44 -13.81
N PHE A 94 1.88 17.19 -13.03
CA PHE A 94 1.74 16.01 -12.19
C PHE A 94 1.65 14.71 -13.00
N ILE A 95 0.80 14.68 -14.04
CA ILE A 95 0.68 13.55 -14.97
C ILE A 95 2.06 13.29 -15.61
N SER A 96 2.72 14.35 -16.10
CA SER A 96 4.06 14.24 -16.71
C SER A 96 5.10 13.70 -15.72
N LEU A 97 5.05 14.11 -14.46
CA LEU A 97 5.89 13.53 -13.40
C LEU A 97 5.61 12.03 -13.23
N CYS A 98 4.34 11.63 -13.10
CA CYS A 98 3.98 10.24 -12.87
C CYS A 98 4.37 9.35 -14.05
N GLU A 99 4.21 9.82 -15.29
CA GLU A 99 4.67 9.12 -16.50
C GLU A 99 6.19 8.95 -16.54
N GLU A 100 6.94 9.99 -16.19
CA GLU A 100 8.41 9.92 -16.16
C GLU A 100 8.89 9.01 -15.02
N ALA A 101 8.30 9.12 -13.83
CA ALA A 101 8.66 8.31 -12.66
C ALA A 101 8.54 6.80 -12.93
N LYS A 102 7.55 6.37 -13.72
CA LYS A 102 7.40 4.98 -14.17
C LYS A 102 8.63 4.46 -14.91
N LYS A 103 9.32 5.29 -15.71
CA LYS A 103 10.56 4.89 -16.42
C LYS A 103 11.72 4.60 -15.47
N TYR A 104 11.66 5.17 -14.27
CA TYR A 104 12.62 4.94 -13.20
C TYR A 104 12.13 3.92 -12.18
N GLU A 105 10.94 3.34 -12.35
CA GLU A 105 10.30 2.41 -11.40
C GLU A 105 10.02 3.05 -10.02
N ILE A 106 9.89 4.38 -9.98
CA ILE A 106 9.59 5.15 -8.77
C ILE A 106 8.09 5.40 -8.67
N LYS A 107 7.54 5.15 -7.49
CA LYS A 107 6.13 5.37 -7.18
C LYS A 107 5.89 6.78 -6.62
N ILE A 108 4.75 7.40 -6.95
CA ILE A 108 4.37 8.73 -6.45
C ILE A 108 3.24 8.61 -5.42
N ILE A 109 3.47 9.15 -4.22
CA ILE A 109 2.50 9.27 -3.12
C ILE A 109 2.10 10.73 -3.02
N VAL A 110 0.79 10.99 -2.99
CA VAL A 110 0.25 12.35 -2.89
C VAL A 110 -0.19 12.62 -1.46
N ASP A 111 0.23 13.77 -0.92
CA ASP A 111 -0.36 14.30 0.31
C ASP A 111 -1.77 14.85 0.04
N ALA A 112 -2.78 14.26 0.69
CA ALA A 112 -4.18 14.54 0.46
C ALA A 112 -4.79 15.24 1.69
N VAL A 113 -5.22 16.49 1.50
CA VAL A 113 -5.87 17.29 2.54
C VAL A 113 -7.38 17.15 2.42
N LEU A 114 -7.96 16.27 3.23
CA LEU A 114 -9.39 15.92 3.18
C LEU A 114 -10.17 16.29 4.44
N ASN A 115 -9.50 16.73 5.50
CA ASN A 115 -10.16 17.10 6.75
C ASN A 115 -10.82 18.49 6.67
N HIS A 116 -10.17 19.42 5.99
CA HIS A 116 -10.50 20.84 6.08
C HIS A 116 -10.28 21.57 4.75
N MET A 117 -10.88 22.75 4.64
CA MET A 117 -10.56 23.76 3.63
C MET A 117 -9.90 24.98 4.29
N ALA A 118 -9.39 25.90 3.48
CA ALA A 118 -9.02 27.23 3.93
C ALA A 118 -10.20 27.97 4.60
N LYS A 119 -9.93 29.14 5.20
CA LYS A 119 -10.99 30.02 5.74
C LYS A 119 -12.00 30.39 4.63
N LEU A 120 -13.29 30.48 4.97
CA LEU A 120 -14.40 30.73 4.02
C LEU A 120 -14.22 31.92 3.07
N GLN A 121 -13.52 32.97 3.53
CA GLN A 121 -13.24 34.14 2.69
C GLN A 121 -12.23 33.88 1.55
N HIS A 122 -11.47 32.79 1.65
CA HIS A 122 -10.41 32.42 0.70
C HIS A 122 -10.79 31.24 -0.19
N VAL A 123 -11.79 30.44 0.18
CA VAL A 123 -12.23 29.31 -0.65
C VAL A 123 -12.99 29.79 -1.88
N SER A 124 -12.97 28.96 -2.93
CA SER A 124 -13.74 29.17 -4.15
C SER A 124 -15.25 29.16 -3.87
N ALA A 125 -16.04 29.72 -4.77
CA ALA A 125 -17.47 29.99 -4.54
C ALA A 125 -18.28 28.76 -4.11
N GLU A 126 -17.98 27.59 -4.70
CA GLU A 126 -18.66 26.33 -4.39
C GLU A 126 -18.40 25.82 -2.95
N TRP A 127 -17.31 26.28 -2.32
CA TRP A 127 -16.92 25.91 -0.95
C TRP A 127 -17.33 26.97 0.08
N LYS A 128 -18.04 28.04 -0.32
CA LYS A 128 -18.52 29.08 0.62
C LYS A 128 -19.78 28.68 1.38
N ASP A 129 -20.48 27.65 0.93
CA ASP A 129 -21.65 27.13 1.63
C ASP A 129 -21.25 26.55 2.99
N GLU A 130 -21.68 27.20 4.07
CA GLU A 130 -21.35 26.79 5.43
C GLU A 130 -21.89 25.39 5.78
N SER A 131 -22.91 24.89 5.06
CA SER A 131 -23.49 23.56 5.29
C SER A 131 -22.54 22.40 4.93
N LEU A 132 -21.48 22.68 4.16
CA LEU A 132 -20.42 21.72 3.83
C LEU A 132 -19.50 21.41 5.02
N TYR A 133 -19.59 22.20 6.09
CA TYR A 133 -18.67 22.15 7.21
C TYR A 133 -19.38 21.76 8.50
N HIS A 134 -18.59 21.28 9.46
CA HIS A 134 -19.05 21.20 10.83
C HIS A 134 -19.36 22.60 11.40
N LYS A 135 -20.24 22.62 12.40
CA LYS A 135 -20.48 23.82 13.20
C LYS A 135 -19.16 24.31 13.77
N ARG A 136 -18.95 25.62 13.78
CA ARG A 136 -17.74 26.23 14.31
C ARG A 136 -17.49 25.74 15.74
N LEU A 137 -16.37 25.07 15.93
CA LEU A 137 -15.95 24.48 17.18
C LEU A 137 -14.43 24.58 17.23
N ASN A 138 -13.90 25.27 18.23
CA ASN A 138 -12.47 25.25 18.50
C ASN A 138 -12.16 23.99 19.30
N ILE A 139 -11.03 23.34 19.01
CA ILE A 139 -10.54 22.23 19.81
C ILE A 139 -9.86 22.79 21.05
N THR A 140 -10.47 22.57 22.20
CA THR A 140 -10.01 22.95 23.54
C THR A 140 -9.71 21.74 24.41
N ASP A 141 -10.37 20.61 24.16
CA ASP A 141 -10.12 19.33 24.81
C ASP A 141 -9.75 18.24 23.80
N TYR A 142 -8.46 17.90 23.73
CA TYR A 142 -7.95 16.85 22.85
C TYR A 142 -8.26 15.43 23.35
N SER A 143 -8.80 15.27 24.57
CA SER A 143 -9.32 13.99 25.05
C SER A 143 -10.73 13.68 24.53
N ASN A 144 -11.45 14.72 24.11
CA ASN A 144 -12.78 14.58 23.53
C ASN A 144 -12.70 14.25 22.04
N ARG A 145 -12.91 12.97 21.69
CA ARG A 145 -12.86 12.51 20.30
C ARG A 145 -13.75 13.30 19.35
N CYS A 146 -14.94 13.69 19.78
CA CYS A 146 -15.86 14.41 18.90
C CYS A 146 -15.47 15.86 18.69
N GLU A 147 -14.82 16.47 19.67
CA GLU A 147 -14.23 17.79 19.52
C GLU A 147 -13.01 17.73 18.60
N VAL A 148 -12.15 16.72 18.77
CA VAL A 148 -10.99 16.49 17.89
C VAL A 148 -11.40 16.25 16.45
N THR A 149 -12.49 15.51 16.20
CA THR A 149 -12.90 15.12 14.84
C THR A 149 -13.93 16.02 14.16
N LYS A 150 -14.43 17.04 14.87
CA LYS A 150 -15.43 17.98 14.34
C LYS A 150 -15.04 19.44 14.57
N GLY A 151 -13.89 19.66 15.18
CA GLY A 151 -13.36 20.97 15.50
C GLY A 151 -12.36 21.47 14.46
N GLU A 152 -12.22 22.77 14.38
CA GLU A 152 -11.35 23.46 13.43
C GLU A 152 -9.88 23.37 13.86
N VAL A 153 -9.11 22.53 13.19
CA VAL A 153 -7.65 22.50 13.34
C VAL A 153 -7.06 23.78 12.75
N SER A 154 -6.24 24.50 13.53
CA SER A 154 -5.54 25.72 13.07
C SER A 154 -6.46 26.83 12.51
N ASN A 155 -7.72 26.89 12.94
CA ASN A 155 -8.76 27.79 12.41
C ASN A 155 -9.05 27.56 10.91
N LEU A 156 -8.88 26.33 10.43
CA LEU A 156 -9.26 25.89 9.09
C LEU A 156 -10.66 25.27 9.12
N ARG A 157 -11.41 25.43 8.03
CA ARG A 157 -12.82 25.06 8.01
C ARG A 157 -12.97 23.55 7.93
N ASP A 158 -13.37 22.96 9.04
CA ASP A 158 -13.53 21.52 9.20
C ASP A 158 -14.72 20.99 8.40
N ILE A 159 -14.45 20.09 7.45
CA ILE A 159 -15.47 19.59 6.51
C ILE A 159 -16.37 18.59 7.23
N ASN A 160 -17.67 18.62 6.92
CA ASN A 160 -18.62 17.62 7.41
C ASN A 160 -18.37 16.26 6.72
N THR A 161 -17.45 15.48 7.26
CA THR A 161 -17.00 14.21 6.66
C THR A 161 -18.05 13.09 6.71
N GLU A 162 -19.10 13.23 7.52
CA GLU A 162 -20.27 12.35 7.52
C GLU A 162 -21.18 12.55 6.29
N SER A 163 -21.02 13.67 5.59
CA SER A 163 -21.78 13.94 4.36
C SER A 163 -21.41 12.95 3.26
N LYS A 164 -22.36 12.14 2.83
CA LYS A 164 -22.19 11.21 1.69
C LYS A 164 -21.82 11.92 0.40
N SER A 165 -22.33 13.13 0.22
CA SER A 165 -21.98 13.96 -0.94
C SER A 165 -20.49 14.33 -0.90
N TYR A 166 -19.98 14.70 0.28
CA TYR A 166 -18.57 14.99 0.45
C TYR A 166 -17.70 13.73 0.34
N GLN A 167 -18.07 12.62 0.97
CA GLN A 167 -17.35 11.35 0.83
C GLN A 167 -17.22 10.93 -0.64
N LYS A 168 -18.29 11.09 -1.44
CA LYS A 168 -18.22 10.84 -2.89
C LYS A 168 -17.24 11.81 -3.56
N LYS A 169 -17.31 13.11 -3.27
CA LYS A 169 -16.38 14.12 -3.80
C LYS A 169 -14.92 13.78 -3.47
N ALA A 170 -14.62 13.40 -2.22
CA ALA A 170 -13.29 12.99 -1.80
C ALA A 170 -12.84 11.70 -2.52
N LEU A 171 -13.71 10.70 -2.63
CA LEU A 171 -13.40 9.46 -3.35
C LEU A 171 -13.15 9.71 -4.85
N ASP A 172 -13.97 10.54 -5.50
CA ASP A 172 -13.80 10.91 -6.91
C ASP A 172 -12.47 11.65 -7.12
N LEU A 173 -12.11 12.56 -6.22
CA LEU A 173 -10.82 13.26 -6.23
C LEU A 173 -9.66 12.28 -6.13
N LEU A 174 -9.68 11.37 -5.15
CA LEU A 174 -8.62 10.37 -4.98
C LEU A 174 -8.52 9.44 -6.20
N LYS A 175 -9.65 8.99 -6.76
CA LYS A 175 -9.67 8.17 -7.97
C LYS A 175 -9.13 8.90 -9.20
N ARG A 176 -9.40 10.20 -9.33
CA ARG A 176 -8.80 11.05 -10.37
C ARG A 176 -7.29 11.07 -10.24
N ILE A 177 -6.77 11.36 -9.04
CA ILE A 177 -5.33 11.44 -8.77
C ILE A 177 -4.63 10.08 -9.03
N VAL A 178 -5.27 8.96 -8.71
CA VAL A 178 -4.78 7.61 -9.08
C VAL A 178 -4.81 7.42 -10.61
N GLY A 179 -5.88 7.86 -11.28
CA GLY A 179 -6.00 7.84 -12.73
C GLY A 179 -4.93 8.65 -13.44
N ASP A 180 -4.49 9.76 -12.84
CA ASP A 180 -3.39 10.61 -13.31
C ASP A 180 -2.00 9.98 -13.07
N GLY A 181 -1.93 8.90 -12.29
CA GLY A 181 -0.75 8.06 -12.14
C GLY A 181 -0.18 7.94 -10.73
N ALA A 182 -0.84 8.51 -9.71
CA ALA A 182 -0.43 8.31 -8.32
C ALA A 182 -0.51 6.84 -7.91
N ALA A 183 0.49 6.38 -7.16
CA ALA A 183 0.51 5.05 -6.57
C ALA A 183 -0.09 5.02 -5.16
N GLY A 184 -0.23 6.17 -4.50
CA GLY A 184 -0.61 6.18 -3.09
C GLY A 184 -0.96 7.53 -2.51
N PHE A 185 -1.37 7.51 -1.25
CA PHE A 185 -1.75 8.70 -0.49
C PHE A 185 -1.11 8.74 0.91
N ARG A 186 -0.71 9.95 1.32
CA ARG A 186 -0.57 10.37 2.72
C ARG A 186 -1.78 11.20 3.06
N TYR A 187 -2.57 10.82 4.05
CA TYR A 187 -3.71 11.61 4.49
C TYR A 187 -3.29 12.59 5.58
N ASP A 188 -3.36 13.87 5.26
CA ASP A 188 -3.16 14.96 6.20
C ASP A 188 -4.18 14.90 7.33
N THR A 189 -3.73 15.21 8.56
CA THR A 189 -4.58 15.36 9.74
C THR A 189 -5.56 14.20 9.97
N ALA A 190 -5.18 12.97 9.60
CA ALA A 190 -6.10 11.81 9.59
C ALA A 190 -6.78 11.53 10.95
N LYS A 191 -6.09 11.81 12.07
CA LYS A 191 -6.62 11.74 13.44
C LYS A 191 -7.90 12.59 13.68
N HIS A 192 -8.07 13.63 12.87
CA HIS A 192 -9.17 14.60 12.94
C HIS A 192 -10.39 14.21 12.08
N ILE A 193 -10.35 13.05 11.40
CA ILE A 193 -11.55 12.49 10.77
C ILE A 193 -11.99 11.25 11.53
N ALA A 194 -13.26 11.25 11.96
CA ALA A 194 -13.82 10.21 12.80
C ALA A 194 -13.83 8.82 12.16
N LEU A 195 -13.79 7.80 13.02
CA LEU A 195 -13.89 6.39 12.66
C LEU A 195 -15.32 5.86 12.84
N PRO A 196 -15.67 4.70 12.23
CA PRO A 196 -17.03 4.14 12.34
C PRO A 196 -17.47 3.78 13.76
N ASP A 197 -16.51 3.59 14.66
CA ASP A 197 -16.72 3.21 16.06
C ASP A 197 -16.48 4.36 17.06
N ASP A 198 -16.29 5.61 16.59
CA ASP A 198 -16.32 6.79 17.46
C ASP A 198 -17.75 7.01 17.98
N LYS A 199 -17.97 6.89 19.29
CA LYS A 199 -19.32 6.78 19.89
C LYS A 199 -20.33 7.81 19.41
N GLU A 200 -20.07 9.09 19.68
CA GLU A 200 -21.04 10.19 19.46
C GLU A 200 -20.82 10.94 18.14
N CYS A 201 -19.72 10.63 17.43
CA CYS A 201 -19.24 11.35 16.26
C CYS A 201 -18.80 10.42 15.12
N LYS A 202 -19.29 9.16 15.10
CA LYS A 202 -18.93 8.18 14.09
C LYS A 202 -19.06 8.73 12.67
N SER A 203 -18.09 8.36 11.85
CA SER A 203 -18.09 8.59 10.41
C SER A 203 -17.63 7.31 9.71
N ASP A 204 -18.25 7.00 8.57
CA ASP A 204 -17.79 5.94 7.67
C ASP A 204 -16.91 6.49 6.53
N PHE A 205 -16.37 7.70 6.71
CA PHE A 205 -15.48 8.36 5.76
C PHE A 205 -14.33 7.44 5.33
N TRP A 206 -13.53 6.93 6.28
CA TRP A 206 -12.36 6.11 5.97
C TRP A 206 -12.68 4.81 5.23
N PRO A 207 -13.63 3.96 5.69
CA PRO A 207 -14.05 2.80 4.89
C PRO A 207 -14.44 3.11 3.45
N ASN A 208 -15.00 4.30 3.19
CA ASN A 208 -15.50 4.68 1.87
C ASN A 208 -14.40 5.28 0.98
N VAL A 209 -13.57 6.20 1.50
CA VAL A 209 -12.59 6.91 0.67
C VAL A 209 -11.33 6.09 0.39
N LEU A 210 -11.03 5.07 1.19
CA LEU A 210 -9.85 4.21 1.00
C LEU A 210 -10.01 3.25 -0.19
N ASP A 211 -11.23 2.97 -0.67
CA ASP A 211 -11.51 2.22 -1.91
C ASP A 211 -11.30 3.09 -3.18
N ASN A 212 -10.16 3.77 -3.25
CA ASN A 212 -9.80 4.69 -4.33
C ASN A 212 -8.88 4.07 -5.40
N GLY A 213 -8.45 2.82 -5.23
CA GLY A 213 -7.63 2.09 -6.20
C GLY A 213 -6.12 2.27 -6.08
N SER A 214 -5.63 3.04 -5.10
CA SER A 214 -4.20 3.20 -4.88
C SER A 214 -3.52 1.94 -4.33
N GLU A 215 -2.22 1.78 -4.59
CA GLU A 215 -1.39 0.68 -4.11
C GLU A 215 -0.99 0.83 -2.63
N PHE A 216 -0.81 2.06 -2.15
CA PHE A 216 -0.28 2.34 -0.81
C PHE A 216 -0.95 3.56 -0.15
N GLN A 217 -1.28 3.45 1.12
CA GLN A 217 -2.01 4.50 1.84
C GLN A 217 -1.61 4.56 3.30
N TYR A 218 -1.39 5.77 3.81
CA TYR A 218 -1.17 5.99 5.23
C TYR A 218 -1.73 7.32 5.72
N GLY A 219 -2.08 7.41 7.00
CA GLY A 219 -2.57 8.62 7.62
C GLY A 219 -1.57 9.19 8.62
N GLU A 220 -1.50 10.51 8.68
CA GLU A 220 -0.89 11.19 9.80
C GLU A 220 -1.79 11.06 11.04
N VAL A 221 -1.35 10.21 11.97
CA VAL A 221 -1.95 10.04 13.28
C VAL A 221 -0.87 10.36 14.29
N LEU A 222 -0.77 11.63 14.68
CA LEU A 222 0.17 12.05 15.71
C LEU A 222 -0.30 11.50 17.06
N GLN A 223 0.52 10.63 17.63
CA GLN A 223 0.21 9.84 18.82
C GLN A 223 -0.01 10.74 20.04
N ASP A 224 -1.07 10.43 20.77
CA ASP A 224 -1.37 10.91 22.11
C ASP A 224 -2.21 9.84 22.82
N GLU A 225 -2.69 10.11 24.04
CA GLU A 225 -3.50 9.14 24.80
C GLU A 225 -4.83 8.78 24.08
N TYR A 226 -5.32 9.63 23.17
CA TYR A 226 -6.63 9.55 22.52
C TYR A 226 -6.55 9.45 21.00
N SER A 227 -5.36 9.19 20.43
CA SER A 227 -5.13 9.19 18.98
C SER A 227 -5.71 7.99 18.25
N ARG A 228 -6.04 6.93 19.00
CA ARG A 228 -6.66 5.69 18.50
C ARG A 228 -5.84 4.99 17.39
N ASP A 229 -4.52 4.98 17.53
CA ASP A 229 -3.57 4.44 16.53
C ASP A 229 -3.97 3.06 16.00
N GLU A 230 -4.28 2.11 16.89
CA GLU A 230 -4.70 0.75 16.53
C GLU A 230 -6.00 0.73 15.71
N ALA A 231 -6.94 1.64 15.99
CA ALA A 231 -8.19 1.72 15.28
C ALA A 231 -8.00 2.25 13.86
N TYR A 232 -7.16 3.29 13.67
CA TYR A 232 -6.75 3.74 12.33
C TYR A 232 -5.94 2.67 11.59
N GLY A 233 -5.05 1.95 12.30
CA GLY A 233 -4.23 0.84 11.80
C GLY A 233 -5.03 -0.34 11.21
N LYS A 234 -6.33 -0.44 11.52
CA LYS A 234 -7.24 -1.41 10.87
C LYS A 234 -7.58 -1.03 9.44
N TYR A 235 -7.56 0.25 9.10
CA TYR A 235 -7.96 0.78 7.80
C TYR A 235 -6.76 1.16 6.92
N MET A 236 -5.73 1.78 7.50
CA MET A 236 -4.58 2.31 6.77
C MET A 236 -3.31 2.16 7.60
N ARG A 237 -2.15 2.47 7.02
CA ARG A 237 -0.91 2.61 7.80
C ARG A 237 -0.93 3.92 8.59
N VAL A 238 -0.18 4.00 9.70
CA VAL A 238 -0.16 5.20 10.55
C VAL A 238 1.26 5.63 10.91
N THR A 239 1.44 6.90 11.23
CA THR A 239 2.74 7.45 11.63
C THR A 239 3.13 7.06 13.05
N ALA A 240 4.34 6.55 13.26
CA ALA A 240 4.91 6.28 14.58
C ALA A 240 5.62 7.53 15.13
N SER A 241 4.85 8.58 15.45
CA SER A 241 5.41 9.88 15.86
C SER A 241 6.22 9.83 17.16
N ASN A 242 5.83 8.98 18.11
CA ASN A 242 6.58 8.78 19.37
C ASN A 242 7.95 8.15 19.10
N TYR A 243 8.03 7.20 18.16
CA TYR A 243 9.32 6.64 17.75
C TYR A 243 10.23 7.71 17.17
N GLY A 244 9.69 8.59 16.32
CA GLY A 244 10.44 9.74 15.82
C GLY A 244 11.03 10.60 16.94
N TYR A 245 10.25 10.90 17.99
CA TYR A 245 10.76 11.59 19.18
C TYR A 245 11.89 10.81 19.88
N VAL A 246 11.69 9.52 20.14
CA VAL A 246 12.69 8.65 20.77
C VAL A 246 14.00 8.65 19.99
N ILE A 247 13.96 8.56 18.66
CA ILE A 247 15.15 8.56 17.80
C ILE A 247 15.87 9.91 17.84
N ARG A 248 15.14 11.03 17.84
CA ARG A 248 15.75 12.37 17.97
C ARG A 248 16.47 12.54 19.30
N GLU A 249 15.85 12.12 20.41
CA GLU A 249 16.51 12.17 21.73
C GLU A 249 17.71 11.22 21.78
N ALA A 250 17.58 10.02 21.22
CA ALA A 250 18.65 9.03 21.18
C ALA A 250 19.90 9.56 20.44
N ILE A 251 19.73 10.23 19.30
CA ILE A 251 20.88 10.78 18.57
C ILE A 251 21.46 12.03 19.26
N LYS A 252 20.63 12.90 19.87
CA LYS A 252 21.11 14.04 20.65
C LYS A 252 21.97 13.61 21.84
N ASP A 253 21.56 12.55 22.52
CA ASP A 253 22.29 11.97 23.66
C ASP A 253 23.51 11.13 23.25
N ASN A 254 23.68 10.86 21.95
CA ASN A 254 24.59 9.84 21.44
C ASN A 254 24.40 8.48 22.14
N ASN A 255 23.16 8.02 22.22
CA ASN A 255 22.77 6.81 22.94
C ASN A 255 21.75 5.99 22.13
N PHE A 256 22.25 4.99 21.42
CA PHE A 256 21.48 3.97 20.70
C PHE A 256 21.42 2.67 21.50
N SER A 257 21.20 2.74 22.81
CA SER A 257 20.91 1.53 23.61
C SER A 257 19.65 0.86 23.08
N ILE A 258 19.72 -0.45 22.81
CA ILE A 258 18.56 -1.21 22.31
C ILE A 258 17.34 -1.16 23.22
N ASN A 259 17.54 -0.97 24.53
CA ASN A 259 16.44 -0.80 25.48
C ASN A 259 15.62 0.47 25.23
N LYS A 260 16.20 1.48 24.54
CA LYS A 260 15.54 2.74 24.18
C LYS A 260 14.90 2.67 22.78
N ILE A 261 15.55 2.02 21.82
CA ILE A 261 15.23 2.15 20.39
C ILE A 261 14.57 0.92 19.75
N MET A 262 14.49 -0.20 20.46
CA MET A 262 13.95 -1.45 19.91
C MET A 262 12.43 -1.40 19.74
N ASP A 263 11.73 -0.81 20.71
CA ASP A 263 10.28 -0.59 20.69
C ASP A 263 9.94 0.61 19.78
N TYR A 264 8.95 0.42 18.90
CA TYR A 264 8.41 1.47 18.04
C TYR A 264 7.44 2.41 18.77
N CYS A 265 7.18 2.19 20.05
CA CYS A 265 6.34 3.03 20.91
C CYS A 265 4.93 3.24 20.35
N ILE A 266 4.37 2.21 19.71
CA ILE A 266 3.05 2.22 19.09
C ILE A 266 2.43 0.82 19.12
N ASN A 267 1.14 0.72 19.48
CA ASN A 267 0.39 -0.54 19.47
C ASN A 267 -0.26 -0.80 18.09
N VAL A 268 0.55 -0.80 17.04
CA VAL A 268 0.15 -1.13 15.67
C VAL A 268 1.19 -2.10 15.13
N ASN A 269 0.75 -3.09 14.34
CA ASN A 269 1.67 -4.01 13.69
C ASN A 269 2.76 -3.20 12.94
N SER A 270 4.03 -3.54 13.16
CA SER A 270 5.17 -2.80 12.61
C SER A 270 5.20 -2.76 11.08
N ASP A 271 4.52 -3.69 10.38
CA ASP A 271 4.35 -3.63 8.92
C ASP A 271 3.33 -2.57 8.48
N LYS A 272 2.61 -1.96 9.42
CA LYS A 272 1.58 -0.93 9.20
C LYS A 272 1.95 0.45 9.75
N ILE A 273 3.22 0.70 10.03
CA ILE A 273 3.66 2.00 10.56
C ILE A 273 4.67 2.68 9.63
N ILE A 274 4.54 4.01 9.55
CA ILE A 274 5.51 4.90 8.91
C ILE A 274 6.42 5.45 9.98
N THR A 275 7.73 5.29 9.80
CA THR A 275 8.75 5.83 10.72
C THR A 275 9.48 6.98 10.07
N TRP A 276 9.84 7.99 10.85
CA TRP A 276 10.72 9.08 10.42
C TRP A 276 11.69 9.43 11.56
N ILE A 277 12.78 10.12 11.23
CA ILE A 277 13.58 10.82 12.24
C ILE A 277 12.87 12.12 12.61
N GLU A 278 12.39 12.84 11.60
CA GLU A 278 11.64 14.08 11.72
C GLU A 278 10.58 14.15 10.61
N SER A 279 9.44 14.73 10.92
CA SER A 279 8.49 15.18 9.91
C SER A 279 8.79 16.62 9.49
N HIS A 280 8.10 17.08 8.45
CA HIS A 280 8.11 18.48 8.09
C HIS A 280 7.63 19.37 9.25
N ASP A 281 6.60 18.96 10.00
CA ASP A 281 6.15 19.69 11.20
C ASP A 281 7.20 19.74 12.31
N ASN A 282 7.89 18.62 12.60
CA ASN A 282 8.94 18.64 13.62
C ASN A 282 10.03 19.66 13.26
N TYR A 283 10.39 19.73 11.98
CA TYR A 283 11.37 20.68 11.51
C TYR A 283 10.84 22.12 11.59
N THR A 284 9.70 22.41 10.95
CA THR A 284 9.16 23.77 10.81
C THR A 284 8.62 24.37 12.10
N HIS A 285 8.35 23.56 13.12
CA HIS A 285 7.93 24.00 14.46
C HIS A 285 9.07 23.93 15.49
N ASN A 286 10.33 23.98 15.05
CA ASN A 286 11.52 24.08 15.90
C ASN A 286 11.71 22.90 16.88
N GLN A 287 11.29 21.69 16.51
CA GLN A 287 11.46 20.49 17.36
C GLN A 287 12.69 19.66 16.95
N SER A 288 13.14 19.79 15.70
CA SER A 288 14.28 19.02 15.16
C SER A 288 15.27 19.84 14.33
N HIS A 289 15.05 21.15 14.18
CA HIS A 289 15.89 22.03 13.37
C HIS A 289 17.37 22.03 13.80
N ASP A 290 17.65 21.76 15.08
CA ASP A 290 18.97 21.65 15.68
C ASP A 290 19.76 20.39 15.29
N LEU A 291 19.10 19.37 14.72
CA LEU A 291 19.79 18.19 14.20
C LEU A 291 20.64 18.55 12.98
N THR A 292 21.90 18.14 13.00
CA THR A 292 22.84 18.32 11.89
C THR A 292 22.66 17.22 10.84
N ASN A 293 23.21 17.42 9.64
CA ASN A 293 23.23 16.37 8.61
C ASN A 293 23.93 15.10 9.11
N GLU A 294 24.94 15.20 9.99
CA GLU A 294 25.56 14.02 10.62
C GLU A 294 24.57 13.28 11.54
N HIS A 295 23.81 13.99 12.38
CA HIS A 295 22.77 13.38 13.21
C HIS A 295 21.73 12.65 12.35
N LEU A 296 21.29 13.28 11.26
CA LEU A 296 20.31 12.69 10.36
C LEU A 296 20.85 11.43 9.66
N LYS A 297 22.12 11.41 9.25
CA LYS A 297 22.74 10.22 8.66
C LYS A 297 22.81 9.04 9.62
N LEU A 298 23.26 9.30 10.85
CA LEU A 298 23.37 8.27 11.89
C LEU A 298 21.99 7.74 12.31
N ALA A 299 21.00 8.62 12.46
CA ALA A 299 19.63 8.22 12.80
C ALA A 299 18.91 7.54 11.62
N TRP A 300 19.21 7.90 10.37
CA TRP A 300 18.64 7.26 9.19
C TRP A 300 19.14 5.82 9.04
N ALA A 301 20.45 5.61 9.24
CA ALA A 301 21.04 4.28 9.27
C ALA A 301 20.34 3.35 10.29
N LEU A 302 19.91 3.89 11.43
CA LEU A 302 19.13 3.14 12.41
C LEU A 302 17.76 2.76 11.85
N ILE A 303 16.93 3.72 11.45
CA ILE A 303 15.52 3.43 11.12
C ILE A 303 15.36 2.71 9.78
N ALA A 304 16.20 3.01 8.79
CA ALA A 304 16.05 2.45 7.45
C ALA A 304 16.61 1.03 7.32
N SER A 305 17.57 0.65 8.17
CA SER A 305 18.12 -0.72 8.17
C SER A 305 17.21 -1.74 8.88
N ARG A 306 16.19 -1.27 9.64
CA ARG A 306 15.22 -2.14 10.31
C ARG A 306 14.46 -3.01 9.30
N LYS A 307 14.03 -4.19 9.72
CA LYS A 307 13.25 -5.13 8.87
C LYS A 307 11.85 -4.64 8.56
N HIS A 308 11.18 -4.11 9.57
CA HIS A 308 9.78 -3.71 9.49
C HIS A 308 9.67 -2.21 9.22
N THR A 309 8.44 -1.69 9.26
CA THR A 309 8.07 -0.28 9.03
C THR A 309 8.32 0.21 7.60
N THR A 310 7.82 1.39 7.26
CA THR A 310 8.16 2.08 6.01
C THR A 310 8.81 3.43 6.36
N PRO A 311 10.14 3.56 6.24
CA PRO A 311 10.86 4.80 6.57
C PRO A 311 10.56 5.93 5.60
N LEU A 312 10.36 7.13 6.14
CA LEU A 312 10.15 8.37 5.41
C LEU A 312 11.31 9.34 5.67
N PHE A 313 12.08 9.63 4.62
CA PHE A 313 13.17 10.60 4.67
C PHE A 313 12.63 12.00 4.39
N PHE A 314 12.80 12.93 5.32
CA PHE A 314 12.40 14.32 5.13
C PHE A 314 13.49 15.13 4.42
N SER A 315 13.21 15.59 3.19
CA SER A 315 14.09 16.53 2.49
C SER A 315 13.92 17.94 3.05
N ARG A 316 14.88 18.39 3.88
CA ARG A 316 14.92 19.77 4.38
C ARG A 316 15.07 20.79 3.24
N PRO A 317 14.68 22.06 3.44
CA PRO A 317 15.08 23.16 2.56
C PRO A 317 16.61 23.25 2.42
N PHE A 318 17.10 23.62 1.25
CA PHE A 318 18.55 23.67 0.97
C PHE A 318 19.29 24.59 1.96
N GLY A 319 20.28 24.02 2.65
CA GLY A 319 21.09 24.69 3.66
C GLY A 319 20.36 25.02 4.98
N GLY A 320 19.11 24.57 5.15
CA GLY A 320 18.32 24.83 6.35
C GLY A 320 18.69 23.92 7.51
N GLY A 321 18.59 24.45 8.73
CA GLY A 321 18.94 23.76 9.98
C GLY A 321 19.71 24.68 10.94
N GLY A 322 19.99 24.21 12.15
CA GLY A 322 20.57 25.05 13.20
C GLY A 322 19.69 26.28 13.45
N ASP A 323 20.28 27.47 13.53
CA ASP A 323 19.55 28.70 13.86
C ASP A 323 18.61 29.21 12.75
N ASN A 324 18.67 28.65 11.53
CA ASN A 324 17.88 29.14 10.40
C ASN A 324 17.23 28.01 9.59
N LEU A 325 15.91 27.89 9.73
CA LEU A 325 15.11 26.90 9.01
C LEU A 325 15.00 27.23 7.51
N PHE A 326 15.01 28.52 7.18
CA PHE A 326 14.77 29.03 5.84
C PHE A 326 15.83 30.07 5.49
N PRO A 327 17.07 29.66 5.19
CA PRO A 327 18.20 30.56 4.97
C PRO A 327 18.13 31.38 3.68
N GLY A 328 17.12 31.13 2.83
CA GLY A 328 16.93 31.84 1.56
C GLY A 328 17.76 31.30 0.40
N PHE A 329 18.41 30.13 0.55
CA PHE A 329 19.13 29.47 -0.54
C PHE A 329 18.22 28.70 -1.51
N SER A 330 16.98 28.42 -1.11
CA SER A 330 15.95 27.76 -1.92
C SER A 330 14.57 28.39 -1.69
N HIS A 331 13.72 28.27 -2.69
CA HIS A 331 12.34 28.77 -2.74
C HIS A 331 11.36 27.62 -2.95
N LEU A 332 10.07 27.91 -2.78
CA LEU A 332 9.01 26.93 -2.99
C LEU A 332 9.12 26.41 -4.42
N GLY A 333 9.04 25.10 -4.59
CA GLY A 333 9.27 24.45 -5.87
C GLY A 333 10.70 23.93 -6.09
N ASP A 334 11.71 24.48 -5.41
CA ASP A 334 13.12 24.10 -5.61
C ASP A 334 13.48 22.73 -4.98
N GLU A 335 14.63 22.18 -5.39
CA GLU A 335 15.25 21.02 -4.74
C GLU A 335 15.65 21.37 -3.30
N GLY A 336 15.47 20.42 -2.38
CA GLY A 336 15.88 20.55 -1.00
C GLY A 336 17.38 20.31 -0.80
N ASP A 337 17.78 20.13 0.45
CA ASP A 337 19.16 19.81 0.81
C ASP A 337 19.61 18.49 0.16
N PRO A 338 20.81 18.42 -0.44
CA PRO A 338 21.28 17.22 -1.15
C PRO A 338 21.51 16.01 -0.24
N LEU A 339 21.29 16.12 1.08
CA LEU A 339 21.39 15.01 2.02
C LEU A 339 20.60 13.76 1.59
N TYR A 340 19.45 13.91 0.92
CA TYR A 340 18.65 12.76 0.45
C TYR A 340 19.45 11.81 -0.47
N LYS A 341 20.48 12.33 -1.15
CA LYS A 341 21.38 11.59 -2.06
C LYS A 341 22.83 11.51 -1.56
N ASP A 342 23.09 11.82 -0.28
CA ASP A 342 24.39 11.57 0.35
C ASP A 342 24.72 10.08 0.32
N ASP A 343 25.99 9.74 0.13
CA ASP A 343 26.45 8.35 -0.03
C ASP A 343 26.05 7.46 1.15
N THR A 344 25.98 7.99 2.37
CA THR A 344 25.51 7.24 3.54
C THR A 344 24.03 6.91 3.42
N ILE A 345 23.21 7.91 3.09
CA ILE A 345 21.75 7.75 2.93
C ILE A 345 21.47 6.76 1.80
N ARG A 346 22.12 6.96 0.65
CA ARG A 346 22.04 6.07 -0.51
C ARG A 346 22.37 4.63 -0.13
N ASN A 347 23.53 4.36 0.47
CA ASN A 347 23.95 2.99 0.72
C ASN A 347 23.10 2.29 1.79
N VAL A 348 22.54 3.04 2.76
CA VAL A 348 21.55 2.52 3.70
C VAL A 348 20.22 2.17 2.99
N ASN A 349 19.78 2.99 2.04
CA ASN A 349 18.57 2.71 1.25
C ASN A 349 18.75 1.45 0.40
N LEU A 350 19.89 1.33 -0.29
CA LEU A 350 20.23 0.14 -1.08
C LEU A 350 20.33 -1.11 -0.21
N PHE A 351 20.94 -0.99 0.98
CA PHE A 351 20.93 -2.06 1.98
C PHE A 351 19.50 -2.47 2.34
N ARG A 352 18.62 -1.54 2.65
CA ARG A 352 17.23 -1.86 2.98
C ARG A 352 16.56 -2.66 1.87
N ASN A 353 16.67 -2.20 0.63
CA ASN A 353 16.06 -2.85 -0.53
C ASN A 353 16.64 -4.25 -0.75
N ALA A 354 17.96 -4.42 -0.60
CA ALA A 354 18.64 -5.71 -0.72
C ALA A 354 18.25 -6.73 0.37
N MET A 355 17.77 -6.24 1.52
CA MET A 355 17.47 -7.05 2.70
C MET A 355 15.97 -7.35 2.86
N VAL A 356 15.15 -7.11 1.84
CA VAL A 356 13.72 -7.48 1.87
C VAL A 356 13.58 -8.98 2.13
N GLY A 357 12.70 -9.35 3.06
CA GLY A 357 12.49 -10.75 3.48
C GLY A 357 13.44 -11.27 4.56
N GLU A 358 14.58 -10.60 4.80
CA GLU A 358 15.55 -11.05 5.79
C GLU A 358 15.11 -10.78 7.24
N LYS A 359 15.46 -11.69 8.16
CA LYS A 359 15.26 -11.51 9.61
C LYS A 359 16.06 -10.32 10.14
N GLU A 360 15.68 -9.76 11.28
CA GLU A 360 16.43 -8.69 11.96
C GLU A 360 17.06 -9.21 13.24
N TYR A 361 18.29 -8.78 13.51
CA TYR A 361 18.90 -8.85 14.83
C TYR A 361 19.56 -7.51 15.17
N LEU A 362 18.88 -6.74 16.04
CA LEU A 362 19.29 -5.44 16.52
C LEU A 362 19.99 -5.57 17.88
N ARG A 363 21.21 -5.05 18.03
CA ARG A 363 21.96 -5.11 19.29
C ARG A 363 23.04 -4.04 19.42
N ASN A 364 23.44 -3.78 20.66
CA ASN A 364 24.74 -3.16 20.94
C ASN A 364 25.81 -4.28 20.96
N PRO A 365 26.87 -4.22 20.13
CA PRO A 365 27.89 -5.28 20.08
C PRO A 365 28.60 -5.55 21.41
N ASP A 366 28.88 -4.49 22.16
CA ASP A 366 29.13 -4.55 23.60
C ASP A 366 27.84 -4.10 24.30
N PRO A 367 27.19 -4.95 25.13
CA PRO A 367 25.95 -4.58 25.80
C PRO A 367 26.08 -3.40 26.78
N ASN A 368 27.30 -3.02 27.17
CA ASN A 368 27.56 -1.85 28.02
C ASN A 368 27.88 -0.58 27.22
N ASP A 369 27.99 -0.68 25.89
CA ASP A 369 28.28 0.45 25.02
C ASP A 369 27.07 0.81 24.15
N ALA A 370 26.28 1.75 24.64
CA ALA A 370 25.13 2.27 23.93
C ALA A 370 25.48 3.12 22.68
N LYS A 371 26.77 3.41 22.43
CA LYS A 371 27.21 4.24 21.29
C LYS A 371 27.51 3.43 20.04
N VAL A 372 27.57 2.10 20.14
CA VAL A 372 27.73 1.25 18.97
C VAL A 372 26.46 0.43 18.80
N LEU A 373 25.81 0.58 17.63
CA LEU A 373 24.63 -0.19 17.26
C LEU A 373 24.96 -1.08 16.06
N MET A 374 24.49 -2.32 16.07
CA MET A 374 24.56 -3.23 14.94
C MET A 374 23.18 -3.78 14.61
N ILE A 375 22.84 -3.75 13.32
CA ILE A 375 21.59 -4.21 12.75
C ILE A 375 21.92 -5.26 11.70
N GLU A 376 21.82 -6.54 12.06
CA GLU A 376 22.04 -7.65 11.14
C GLU A 376 20.73 -8.00 10.45
N ARG A 377 20.81 -8.25 9.13
CA ARG A 377 19.70 -8.68 8.29
C ARG A 377 19.98 -10.06 7.74
N GLY A 378 19.41 -11.06 8.42
CA GLY A 378 19.65 -12.48 8.17
C GLY A 378 21.14 -12.81 8.27
N GLN A 379 21.63 -13.55 7.29
CA GLN A 379 23.07 -13.82 7.09
C GLN A 379 23.65 -13.02 5.91
N LYS A 380 22.86 -12.08 5.35
CA LYS A 380 23.18 -11.40 4.09
C LYS A 380 23.89 -10.07 4.29
N GLY A 381 23.55 -9.33 5.34
CA GLY A 381 24.14 -8.02 5.54
C GLY A 381 23.99 -7.44 6.94
N ALA A 382 24.79 -6.44 7.25
CA ALA A 382 24.73 -5.70 8.50
C ALA A 382 24.96 -4.20 8.28
N VAL A 383 24.27 -3.39 9.08
CA VAL A 383 24.59 -1.96 9.25
C VAL A 383 25.08 -1.73 10.66
N ILE A 384 26.20 -1.02 10.80
CA ILE A 384 26.86 -0.75 12.07
C ILE A 384 27.07 0.75 12.21
N ILE A 385 26.70 1.31 13.36
CA ILE A 385 26.71 2.75 13.61
C ILE A 385 27.61 3.02 14.80
N ASN A 386 28.58 3.92 14.64
CA ASN A 386 29.48 4.37 15.70
C ASN A 386 29.19 5.82 16.08
N LEU A 387 28.64 6.04 17.27
CA LEU A 387 28.36 7.37 17.81
C LEU A 387 29.55 7.97 18.58
N HIS A 388 30.63 7.21 18.83
CA HIS A 388 31.84 7.76 19.42
C HIS A 388 32.49 8.77 18.46
N SER A 389 33.17 9.78 19.02
CA SER A 389 33.94 10.74 18.22
C SER A 389 35.21 10.12 17.62
N GLY A 390 35.75 9.08 18.26
CA GLY A 390 36.93 8.35 17.80
C GLY A 390 36.60 7.02 17.15
N ASN A 391 37.62 6.43 16.53
CA ASN A 391 37.53 5.10 15.96
C ASN A 391 37.24 4.05 17.05
N TYR A 392 36.45 3.04 16.69
CA TYR A 392 36.09 1.93 17.55
C TYR A 392 36.56 0.61 16.94
N ILE A 393 37.29 -0.20 17.71
CA ILE A 393 37.76 -1.52 17.27
C ILE A 393 36.64 -2.54 17.53
N LEU A 394 35.99 -2.99 16.47
CA LEU A 394 34.94 -3.98 16.55
C LEU A 394 35.53 -5.38 16.58
N ASN A 395 35.15 -6.14 17.61
CA ASN A 395 35.36 -7.59 17.68
C ASN A 395 34.14 -8.20 18.38
N SER A 396 33.22 -8.78 17.61
CA SER A 396 31.93 -9.23 18.13
C SER A 396 31.47 -10.48 17.38
N PRO A 397 30.63 -11.35 17.96
CA PRO A 397 29.90 -12.35 17.19
C PRO A 397 29.13 -11.71 16.03
N ILE A 398 28.84 -12.44 14.96
CA ILE A 398 27.98 -12.00 13.85
C ILE A 398 27.39 -13.23 13.12
N HIS A 399 26.23 -13.08 12.47
CA HIS A 399 25.58 -14.16 11.72
C HIS A 399 25.88 -14.16 10.22
N LEU A 400 26.59 -13.16 9.71
CA LEU A 400 27.01 -13.13 8.31
C LEU A 400 27.99 -14.29 8.02
N VAL A 401 28.00 -14.74 6.77
CA VAL A 401 28.91 -15.79 6.32
C VAL A 401 30.36 -15.31 6.34
N ASP A 402 31.30 -16.24 6.53
CA ASP A 402 32.72 -15.93 6.55
C ASP A 402 33.18 -15.29 5.23
N GLY A 403 33.97 -14.22 5.31
CA GLY A 403 34.43 -13.47 4.14
C GLY A 403 35.13 -12.17 4.52
N ASP A 404 35.58 -11.43 3.51
CA ASP A 404 35.96 -10.02 3.61
C ASP A 404 34.83 -9.18 3.06
N TYR A 405 34.41 -8.17 3.82
CA TYR A 405 33.32 -7.27 3.48
C TYR A 405 33.85 -5.85 3.39
N GLU A 406 33.75 -5.25 2.21
CA GLU A 406 33.98 -3.83 2.02
C GLU A 406 32.82 -3.04 2.64
N ASN A 407 33.13 -1.93 3.31
CA ASN A 407 32.11 -0.95 3.66
C ASN A 407 31.63 -0.24 2.38
N HIS A 408 30.34 -0.33 2.07
CA HIS A 408 29.75 0.30 0.87
C HIS A 408 29.84 1.83 0.84
N ILE A 409 30.12 2.47 1.98
CA ILE A 409 30.33 3.92 2.08
C ILE A 409 31.80 4.30 1.86
N ASP A 410 32.74 3.49 2.34
CA ASP A 410 34.18 3.65 2.15
C ASP A 410 34.81 2.29 1.87
N ARG A 411 34.97 1.95 0.59
CA ARG A 411 35.45 0.63 0.15
C ARG A 411 36.88 0.31 0.62
N SER A 412 37.64 1.31 1.10
CA SER A 412 38.97 1.07 1.69
C SER A 412 38.89 0.49 3.11
N ASN A 413 37.74 0.62 3.78
CA ASN A 413 37.47 0.10 5.10
C ASN A 413 36.88 -1.31 5.00
N ILE A 414 37.69 -2.32 5.33
CA ILE A 414 37.34 -3.75 5.20
C ILE A 414 37.09 -4.37 6.57
N PHE A 415 36.04 -5.20 6.66
CA PHE A 415 35.72 -6.03 7.82
C PHE A 415 35.91 -7.50 7.49
N ARG A 416 36.61 -8.23 8.35
CA ARG A 416 36.83 -9.67 8.22
C ARG A 416 35.84 -10.42 9.09
N ILE A 417 35.10 -11.35 8.48
CA ILE A 417 34.20 -12.28 9.18
C ILE A 417 34.80 -13.67 9.14
N SER A 418 35.16 -14.22 10.29
CA SER A 418 35.77 -15.55 10.39
C SER A 418 35.27 -16.28 11.62
N GLY A 419 34.77 -17.51 11.44
CA GLY A 419 34.26 -18.33 12.53
C GLY A 419 33.12 -17.67 13.31
N GLY A 420 32.22 -16.98 12.59
CA GLY A 420 31.06 -16.29 13.19
C GLY A 420 31.42 -15.06 14.03
N LYS A 421 32.59 -14.45 13.79
CA LYS A 421 33.02 -13.19 14.41
C LYS A 421 33.40 -12.17 13.37
N ILE A 422 32.94 -10.94 13.55
CA ILE A 422 33.37 -9.78 12.78
C ILE A 422 34.54 -9.09 13.48
N SER A 423 35.53 -8.67 12.69
CA SER A 423 36.64 -7.83 13.13
C SER A 423 36.88 -6.70 12.13
N GLY A 424 37.16 -5.50 12.65
CA GLY A 424 37.44 -4.32 11.84
C GLY A 424 37.40 -3.04 12.67
N THR A 425 37.66 -1.90 12.02
CA THR A 425 37.64 -0.59 12.67
C THR A 425 36.48 0.22 12.14
N LEU A 426 35.58 0.64 13.03
CA LEU A 426 34.53 1.62 12.74
C LEU A 426 35.14 3.02 12.89
N PRO A 427 35.12 3.88 11.85
CA PRO A 427 35.51 5.28 12.02
C PRO A 427 34.63 6.00 13.05
N GLY A 428 35.14 7.07 13.67
CA GLY A 428 34.32 7.92 14.54
C GLY A 428 33.14 8.53 13.78
N ARG A 429 31.98 8.67 14.45
CA ARG A 429 30.77 9.31 13.90
C ARG A 429 30.35 8.77 12.52
N SER A 430 30.36 7.45 12.38
CA SER A 430 30.22 6.80 11.07
C SER A 430 29.12 5.76 11.02
N VAL A 431 28.74 5.44 9.78
CA VAL A 431 27.91 4.31 9.41
C VAL A 431 28.77 3.39 8.55
N VAL A 432 28.67 2.09 8.81
CA VAL A 432 29.27 1.03 8.01
C VAL A 432 28.16 0.15 7.49
N VAL A 433 28.16 -0.12 6.18
CA VAL A 433 27.16 -0.97 5.51
C VAL A 433 27.90 -2.14 4.88
N LEU A 434 27.56 -3.36 5.29
CA LEU A 434 28.23 -4.59 4.87
C LEU A 434 27.22 -5.55 4.25
N TYR A 435 27.46 -5.95 3.01
CA TYR A 435 26.82 -7.08 2.32
C TYR A 435 27.59 -7.33 1.03
N ASN A 436 27.56 -8.54 0.50
CA ASN A 436 28.18 -8.82 -0.79
C ASN A 436 27.15 -8.56 -1.89
N VAL A 437 27.44 -7.63 -2.80
CA VAL A 437 26.59 -7.37 -3.98
C VAL A 437 26.57 -8.59 -4.88
N ASP A 438 27.70 -9.29 -4.98
CA ASP A 438 27.85 -10.54 -5.75
C ASP A 438 27.05 -11.72 -5.14
N ASN A 439 26.67 -11.66 -3.85
CA ASN A 439 25.81 -12.67 -3.21
C ASN A 439 24.32 -12.28 -3.20
N MET A 440 23.92 -11.24 -3.96
CA MET A 440 22.53 -11.03 -4.29
C MET A 440 22.16 -12.02 -5.40
N GLY A 441 21.96 -13.29 -5.01
CA GLY A 441 21.63 -14.36 -5.95
C GLY A 441 20.46 -13.99 -6.89
N PRO A 442 20.24 -14.78 -7.95
CA PRO A 442 19.38 -14.41 -9.07
C PRO A 442 17.99 -13.99 -8.58
N THR A 443 17.39 -12.96 -9.20
CA THR A 443 16.01 -12.55 -8.91
C THR A 443 15.11 -12.74 -10.12
N VAL A 444 13.83 -13.05 -9.88
CA VAL A 444 12.80 -13.23 -10.92
C VAL A 444 11.45 -12.65 -10.49
N GLY A 445 10.68 -12.14 -11.44
CA GLY A 445 9.34 -11.59 -11.17
C GLY A 445 8.49 -11.39 -12.43
N ILE A 446 7.27 -10.89 -12.25
CA ILE A 446 6.40 -10.46 -13.34
C ILE A 446 6.01 -9.00 -13.09
N GLU A 447 6.25 -8.14 -14.07
CA GLU A 447 5.98 -6.71 -13.97
C GLU A 447 4.51 -6.44 -13.62
N GLY A 448 4.27 -5.69 -12.53
CA GLY A 448 2.93 -5.29 -12.10
C GLY A 448 2.12 -6.36 -11.36
N PHE A 449 2.71 -7.51 -11.03
CA PHE A 449 2.02 -8.61 -10.35
C PHE A 449 2.78 -9.10 -9.10
N HIS A 450 2.02 -9.58 -8.11
CA HIS A 450 2.55 -10.13 -6.86
C HIS A 450 2.15 -11.60 -6.70
N ASN A 451 3.02 -12.41 -6.09
CA ASN A 451 2.84 -13.86 -5.92
C ASN A 451 2.04 -14.27 -4.67
N ASN A 452 1.65 -13.32 -3.81
CA ASN A 452 1.02 -13.59 -2.52
C ASN A 452 -0.52 -13.75 -2.57
N LYS A 453 -1.13 -13.60 -3.75
CA LYS A 453 -2.59 -13.75 -3.98
C LYS A 453 -2.90 -14.29 -5.39
N GLU A 454 -4.13 -14.77 -5.58
CA GLU A 454 -4.64 -15.14 -6.91
C GLU A 454 -4.94 -13.89 -7.75
N ILE A 455 -4.52 -13.89 -9.02
CA ILE A 455 -4.60 -12.74 -9.93
C ILE A 455 -5.70 -13.00 -10.98
N PRO A 456 -6.87 -12.33 -10.90
CA PRO A 456 -7.95 -12.56 -11.86
C PRO A 456 -7.72 -11.82 -13.19
N PHE A 457 -8.16 -12.42 -14.30
CA PHE A 457 -8.30 -11.75 -15.60
C PHE A 457 -9.54 -12.28 -16.34
N LYS A 458 -10.22 -11.40 -17.10
CA LYS A 458 -11.48 -11.70 -17.82
C LYS A 458 -11.35 -11.76 -19.34
N THR A 459 -10.15 -11.52 -19.87
CA THR A 459 -9.86 -11.62 -21.30
C THR A 459 -9.54 -13.06 -21.68
N ASP A 460 -9.59 -13.37 -22.98
CA ASP A 460 -9.22 -14.71 -23.47
C ASP A 460 -7.76 -15.07 -23.14
N SER A 461 -6.87 -14.07 -23.14
CA SER A 461 -5.52 -14.18 -22.60
C SER A 461 -5.07 -12.88 -21.94
N ILE A 462 -4.04 -12.97 -21.12
CA ILE A 462 -3.32 -11.85 -20.53
C ILE A 462 -1.86 -11.90 -20.98
N GLU A 463 -1.33 -10.74 -21.38
CA GLU A 463 0.10 -10.55 -21.65
C GLU A 463 0.79 -10.13 -20.36
N ILE A 464 1.88 -10.81 -20.02
CA ILE A 464 2.68 -10.56 -18.83
C ILE A 464 4.15 -10.36 -19.23
N THR A 465 4.83 -9.45 -18.54
CA THR A 465 6.25 -9.16 -18.77
C THR A 465 7.09 -9.85 -17.69
N LEU A 466 7.92 -10.80 -18.08
CA LEU A 466 8.82 -11.53 -17.20
C LEU A 466 10.06 -10.68 -16.89
N LYS A 467 10.51 -10.74 -15.64
CA LYS A 467 11.70 -10.03 -15.15
C LYS A 467 12.73 -11.02 -14.62
N SER A 468 14.00 -10.72 -14.87
CA SER A 468 15.13 -11.42 -14.26
C SER A 468 16.32 -10.47 -14.09
N VAL A 469 17.04 -10.58 -12.98
CA VAL A 469 18.24 -9.78 -12.67
C VAL A 469 19.30 -10.70 -12.07
N ASP A 470 20.56 -10.49 -12.45
CA ASP A 470 21.73 -11.27 -11.99
C ASP A 470 21.59 -12.77 -12.26
N VAL A 471 21.18 -13.09 -13.48
CA VAL A 471 20.97 -14.47 -13.93
C VAL A 471 21.87 -14.78 -15.12
N ILE A 472 22.46 -15.97 -15.16
CA ILE A 472 23.01 -16.54 -16.41
C ILE A 472 21.94 -17.28 -17.20
N LYS A 473 20.90 -17.74 -16.51
CA LYS A 473 19.80 -18.50 -17.08
C LYS A 473 18.53 -18.21 -16.29
N SER A 474 17.49 -17.81 -17.00
CA SER A 474 16.14 -17.68 -16.46
C SER A 474 15.18 -18.54 -17.26
N THR A 475 14.28 -19.22 -16.57
CA THR A 475 13.30 -20.12 -17.15
C THR A 475 11.92 -19.88 -16.59
N TYR A 476 10.89 -20.14 -17.38
CA TYR A 476 9.51 -20.12 -16.94
C TYR A 476 8.79 -21.40 -17.38
N SER A 477 7.84 -21.84 -16.56
CA SER A 477 6.88 -22.88 -16.94
C SER A 477 5.45 -22.44 -16.62
N ILE A 478 4.52 -22.89 -17.44
CA ILE A 478 3.08 -22.63 -17.26
C ILE A 478 2.42 -23.95 -16.86
N ASN A 479 1.68 -23.96 -15.74
CA ASN A 479 0.96 -25.13 -15.23
C ASN A 479 1.86 -26.36 -15.02
N GLY A 480 3.12 -26.15 -14.64
CA GLY A 480 4.11 -27.21 -14.45
C GLY A 480 4.44 -28.00 -15.73
N LYS A 481 4.15 -27.44 -16.90
CA LYS A 481 4.58 -27.97 -18.20
C LYS A 481 6.09 -27.74 -18.42
N GLU A 482 6.58 -28.08 -19.62
CA GLU A 482 7.97 -27.87 -20.02
C GLU A 482 8.44 -26.44 -19.74
N SER A 483 9.65 -26.33 -19.20
CA SER A 483 10.27 -25.06 -18.84
C SER A 483 10.98 -24.46 -20.06
N ASN A 484 10.73 -23.18 -20.33
CA ASN A 484 11.31 -22.43 -21.43
C ASN A 484 12.25 -21.37 -20.89
N GLU A 485 13.38 -21.12 -21.56
CA GLU A 485 14.25 -19.99 -21.21
C GLU A 485 13.58 -18.66 -21.60
N TYR A 486 13.82 -17.62 -20.81
CA TYR A 486 13.38 -16.26 -21.13
C TYR A 486 14.47 -15.22 -20.83
N SER A 487 14.40 -14.09 -21.52
CA SER A 487 15.25 -12.91 -21.25
C SER A 487 14.52 -11.87 -20.40
N ASN A 488 15.24 -11.07 -19.60
CA ASN A 488 14.63 -9.98 -18.84
C ASN A 488 13.83 -9.03 -19.74
N GLY A 489 12.56 -8.77 -19.39
CA GLY A 489 11.63 -7.96 -20.17
C GLY A 489 10.85 -8.74 -21.25
N GLU A 490 11.05 -10.05 -21.36
CA GLU A 490 10.30 -10.87 -22.31
C GLU A 490 8.81 -10.91 -21.97
N LYS A 491 7.98 -10.83 -23.00
CA LYS A 491 6.53 -10.82 -22.88
C LYS A 491 5.97 -12.18 -23.29
N ILE A 492 5.15 -12.77 -22.44
CA ILE A 492 4.43 -14.01 -22.74
C ILE A 492 2.93 -13.81 -22.59
N LYS A 493 2.16 -14.58 -23.35
CA LYS A 493 0.70 -14.62 -23.23
C LYS A 493 0.28 -15.91 -22.54
N ILE A 494 -0.62 -15.81 -21.57
CA ILE A 494 -1.20 -16.95 -20.85
C ILE A 494 -2.73 -16.91 -20.93
N GLY A 495 -3.36 -18.08 -20.85
CA GLY A 495 -4.82 -18.19 -20.71
C GLY A 495 -5.63 -18.52 -21.97
N GLN A 496 -5.06 -18.46 -23.18
CA GLN A 496 -5.79 -18.77 -24.44
C GLN A 496 -6.45 -20.15 -24.41
N ASP A 497 -5.73 -21.16 -23.92
CA ASP A 497 -6.20 -22.56 -23.91
C ASP A 497 -6.95 -22.95 -22.63
N ASN A 498 -7.20 -21.98 -21.74
CA ASN A 498 -7.82 -22.24 -20.45
C ASN A 498 -9.32 -21.96 -20.49
N LEU A 499 -10.06 -22.82 -19.78
CA LEU A 499 -11.48 -22.61 -19.51
C LEU A 499 -11.64 -21.58 -18.40
N PHE A 500 -12.83 -20.98 -18.32
CA PHE A 500 -13.17 -20.12 -17.20
C PHE A 500 -13.21 -20.91 -15.89
N GLY A 501 -12.65 -20.33 -14.84
CA GLY A 501 -12.41 -20.97 -13.54
C GLY A 501 -11.03 -21.64 -13.42
N ASP A 502 -10.32 -21.86 -14.54
CA ASP A 502 -9.00 -22.46 -14.50
C ASP A 502 -8.00 -21.54 -13.80
N LYS A 503 -7.18 -22.16 -12.94
CA LYS A 503 -5.97 -21.54 -12.39
C LYS A 503 -4.80 -21.81 -13.32
N ILE A 504 -4.03 -20.76 -13.56
CA ILE A 504 -2.83 -20.79 -14.37
C ILE A 504 -1.65 -20.46 -13.47
N THR A 505 -0.75 -21.40 -13.25
CA THR A 505 0.47 -21.15 -12.49
C THR A 505 1.61 -20.80 -13.45
N VAL A 506 2.27 -19.68 -13.19
CA VAL A 506 3.50 -19.29 -13.88
C VAL A 506 4.63 -19.42 -12.87
N THR A 507 5.50 -20.40 -13.09
CA THR A 507 6.68 -20.63 -12.25
C THR A 507 7.87 -20.03 -12.95
N LEU A 508 8.56 -19.10 -12.30
CA LEU A 508 9.83 -18.54 -12.75
C LEU A 508 10.95 -19.16 -11.92
N GLU A 509 11.99 -19.62 -12.60
CA GLU A 509 13.22 -20.10 -11.98
C GLU A 509 14.40 -19.40 -12.64
N ALA A 510 15.39 -18.98 -11.86
CA ALA A 510 16.63 -18.48 -12.43
C ALA A 510 17.85 -18.98 -11.67
N PHE A 511 18.97 -18.97 -12.38
CA PHE A 511 20.26 -19.50 -11.98
C PHE A 511 21.33 -18.44 -12.26
N ASP A 512 22.27 -18.28 -11.34
CA ASP A 512 23.50 -17.52 -11.55
C ASP A 512 24.68 -18.43 -11.93
N ASP A 513 25.84 -17.84 -12.20
CA ASP A 513 27.09 -18.53 -12.52
C ASP A 513 27.73 -19.25 -11.33
N GLU A 514 27.26 -18.98 -10.12
CA GLU A 514 27.71 -19.60 -8.88
C GLU A 514 26.84 -20.81 -8.46
N GLY A 515 25.76 -21.08 -9.19
CA GLY A 515 24.88 -22.24 -9.01
C GLY A 515 23.78 -22.04 -7.97
N LEU A 516 23.54 -20.81 -7.49
CA LEU A 516 22.35 -20.47 -6.71
C LEU A 516 21.13 -20.42 -7.64
N SER A 517 19.96 -20.72 -7.08
CA SER A 517 18.71 -20.64 -7.82
C SER A 517 17.59 -20.00 -7.01
N VAL A 518 16.77 -19.21 -7.69
CA VAL A 518 15.53 -18.64 -7.16
C VAL A 518 14.34 -19.27 -7.87
N LYS A 519 13.24 -19.46 -7.14
CA LYS A 519 11.98 -19.96 -7.68
C LYS A 519 10.81 -19.16 -7.14
N THR A 520 10.01 -18.59 -8.04
CA THR A 520 8.82 -17.80 -7.71
C THR A 520 7.62 -18.32 -8.48
N ILE A 521 6.46 -18.43 -7.84
CA ILE A 521 5.22 -18.95 -8.45
C ILE A 521 4.13 -17.88 -8.40
N PHE A 522 3.57 -17.53 -9.56
CA PHE A 522 2.41 -16.68 -9.69
C PHE A 522 1.19 -17.51 -10.04
N THR A 523 0.03 -17.20 -9.46
CA THR A 523 -1.23 -17.90 -9.75
C THR A 523 -2.24 -16.93 -10.33
N PHE A 524 -2.60 -17.12 -11.59
CA PHE A 524 -3.65 -16.39 -12.29
C PHE A 524 -4.94 -17.21 -12.33
N ILE A 525 -6.09 -16.57 -12.40
CA ILE A 525 -7.38 -17.25 -12.58
C ILE A 525 -8.15 -16.63 -13.75
N LYS A 526 -8.46 -17.43 -14.77
CA LYS A 526 -9.26 -16.98 -15.91
C LYS A 526 -10.72 -16.95 -15.49
N LYS A 527 -11.33 -15.78 -15.55
CA LYS A 527 -12.75 -15.57 -15.22
C LYS A 527 -13.56 -15.49 -16.50
N ASP A 528 -14.79 -15.99 -16.48
CA ASP A 528 -15.70 -15.88 -17.62
C ASP A 528 -16.07 -14.39 -17.78
N PRO A 529 -15.78 -13.75 -18.93
CA PRO A 529 -16.19 -12.37 -19.19
C PRO A 529 -17.71 -12.21 -19.19
N ASN A 530 -18.45 -13.31 -19.34
CA ASN A 530 -19.91 -13.34 -19.28
C ASN A 530 -20.42 -14.06 -18.03
N ALA A 531 -19.57 -14.38 -17.04
CA ALA A 531 -20.11 -14.87 -15.77
C ALA A 531 -20.87 -13.73 -15.12
N PHE A 532 -22.16 -13.96 -15.00
CA PHE A 532 -23.05 -13.13 -14.24
C PHE A 532 -23.65 -13.92 -13.09
N VAL A 533 -23.93 -13.22 -12.01
CA VAL A 533 -24.75 -13.68 -10.91
C VAL A 533 -26.18 -13.27 -11.20
N ASN A 534 -27.07 -14.26 -11.40
CA ASN A 534 -28.49 -13.99 -11.62
C ASN A 534 -29.26 -14.09 -10.31
N ILE A 535 -30.11 -13.10 -10.08
CA ILE A 535 -30.95 -13.02 -8.88
C ILE A 535 -32.39 -12.82 -9.28
N TYR A 536 -33.28 -13.54 -8.61
CA TYR A 536 -34.71 -13.46 -8.82
C TYR A 536 -35.40 -13.00 -7.55
N PHE A 537 -36.46 -12.20 -7.68
CA PHE A 537 -37.24 -11.70 -6.56
C PHE A 537 -38.73 -11.92 -6.80
N GLN A 538 -39.40 -12.60 -5.89
CA GLN A 538 -40.85 -12.74 -5.84
C GLN A 538 -41.45 -11.52 -5.15
N LYS A 539 -42.07 -10.64 -5.94
CA LYS A 539 -42.73 -9.45 -5.44
C LYS A 539 -43.99 -9.84 -4.63
N PRO A 540 -44.20 -9.28 -3.42
CA PRO A 540 -45.44 -9.46 -2.68
C PRO A 540 -46.58 -8.58 -3.24
N ASN A 541 -47.83 -8.97 -3.01
CA ASN A 541 -49.01 -8.30 -3.60
C ASN A 541 -49.16 -6.81 -3.22
N HIS A 542 -48.59 -6.38 -2.09
CA HIS A 542 -48.69 -5.00 -1.61
C HIS A 542 -47.60 -4.06 -2.16
N TRP A 543 -46.62 -4.58 -2.93
CA TRP A 543 -45.60 -3.76 -3.57
C TRP A 543 -46.01 -3.31 -4.98
N GLY A 544 -45.55 -2.13 -5.38
CA GLY A 544 -45.63 -1.58 -6.72
C GLY A 544 -44.79 -2.37 -7.73
N ASN A 545 -45.01 -2.10 -9.01
CA ASN A 545 -44.43 -2.90 -10.10
C ASN A 545 -42.97 -2.53 -10.47
N ASN A 546 -42.43 -1.46 -9.91
CA ASN A 546 -41.10 -0.94 -10.22
C ASN A 546 -40.07 -1.49 -9.22
N ILE A 547 -39.71 -2.76 -9.38
CA ILE A 547 -38.79 -3.44 -8.47
C ILE A 547 -37.35 -3.08 -8.79
N ASN A 548 -36.58 -2.76 -7.76
CA ASN A 548 -35.15 -2.49 -7.83
C ASN A 548 -34.38 -3.43 -6.89
N ALA A 549 -33.14 -3.73 -7.27
CA ALA A 549 -32.17 -4.44 -6.46
C ALA A 549 -30.98 -3.52 -6.15
N TYR A 550 -30.77 -3.27 -4.88
CA TYR A 550 -29.68 -2.48 -4.35
C TYR A 550 -28.60 -3.41 -3.81
N ILE A 551 -27.41 -3.41 -4.44
CA ILE A 551 -26.30 -4.27 -4.05
C ILE A 551 -25.17 -3.48 -3.43
N TYR A 552 -24.58 -4.08 -2.40
CA TYR A 552 -23.37 -3.60 -1.79
C TYR A 552 -22.50 -4.75 -1.28
N LEU A 553 -21.19 -4.62 -1.42
CA LEU A 553 -20.20 -5.52 -0.83
C LEU A 553 -20.07 -5.22 0.67
N LYS A 554 -20.05 -6.25 1.52
CA LYS A 554 -19.85 -6.11 2.97
C LYS A 554 -18.62 -6.91 3.41
N ASN A 555 -17.50 -6.24 3.65
CA ASN A 555 -16.24 -6.84 4.12
C ASN A 555 -16.00 -6.49 5.59
N GLY A 556 -16.55 -7.29 6.50
CA GLY A 556 -16.54 -6.96 7.93
C GLY A 556 -17.45 -5.75 8.21
N LEU A 557 -16.85 -4.58 8.50
CA LEU A 557 -17.57 -3.34 8.81
C LEU A 557 -17.66 -2.34 7.65
N SER A 558 -16.96 -2.57 6.53
CA SER A 558 -17.03 -1.68 5.35
C SER A 558 -18.09 -2.14 4.36
N THR A 559 -18.81 -1.18 3.78
CA THR A 559 -19.88 -1.41 2.80
C THR A 559 -19.54 -0.70 1.49
N LYS A 560 -19.16 -1.42 0.44
CA LYS A 560 -18.90 -0.85 -0.90
C LYS A 560 -20.16 -0.90 -1.75
N LEU A 561 -20.74 0.26 -2.01
CA LEU A 561 -21.91 0.45 -2.86
C LEU A 561 -21.60 0.16 -4.32
N ILE A 562 -22.41 -0.67 -4.97
CA ILE A 562 -22.32 -0.88 -6.42
C ILE A 562 -23.12 0.20 -7.16
N GLU A 563 -24.33 0.50 -6.68
CA GLU A 563 -25.19 1.56 -7.22
C GLU A 563 -25.90 2.33 -6.09
N LYS A 564 -26.30 3.58 -6.36
CA LYS A 564 -27.06 4.39 -5.38
C LYS A 564 -28.47 3.83 -5.20
N TRP A 565 -29.03 3.96 -4.00
CA TRP A 565 -30.45 3.68 -3.76
C TRP A 565 -31.35 4.42 -4.78
N PRO A 566 -32.40 3.79 -5.35
CA PRO A 566 -32.97 2.47 -5.02
C PRO A 566 -32.22 1.26 -5.58
N GLY A 567 -31.04 1.44 -6.17
CA GLY A 567 -30.34 0.39 -6.89
C GLY A 567 -30.86 0.26 -8.32
N LYS A 568 -30.57 -0.87 -8.94
CA LYS A 568 -30.85 -1.12 -10.35
C LYS A 568 -32.23 -1.72 -10.53
N GLY A 569 -32.99 -1.21 -11.50
CA GLY A 569 -34.30 -1.77 -11.85
C GLY A 569 -34.20 -3.22 -12.31
N MET A 570 -35.10 -4.07 -11.81
CA MET A 570 -35.19 -5.48 -12.15
C MET A 570 -36.18 -5.70 -13.32
N ASN A 571 -35.90 -6.71 -14.15
CA ASN A 571 -36.74 -7.09 -15.29
C ASN A 571 -37.92 -7.95 -14.82
N LYS A 572 -39.11 -7.74 -15.38
CA LYS A 572 -40.30 -8.54 -15.03
C LYS A 572 -40.34 -9.82 -15.86
N GLU A 573 -40.31 -10.99 -15.20
CA GLU A 573 -40.33 -12.31 -15.86
C GLU A 573 -41.75 -12.90 -15.98
N GLY A 574 -42.70 -12.43 -15.15
CA GLY A 574 -44.06 -12.97 -15.06
C GLY A 574 -44.33 -13.62 -13.70
N ASN A 575 -45.60 -13.89 -13.37
CA ASN A 575 -46.02 -14.43 -12.05
C ASN A 575 -45.46 -13.65 -10.85
N ASP A 576 -45.39 -12.32 -10.98
CA ASP A 576 -44.79 -11.42 -9.98
C ASP A 576 -43.31 -11.68 -9.66
N ILE A 577 -42.59 -12.42 -10.51
CA ILE A 577 -41.14 -12.63 -10.43
C ILE A 577 -40.40 -11.59 -11.25
N TYR A 578 -39.33 -11.07 -10.66
CA TYR A 578 -38.41 -10.12 -11.25
C TYR A 578 -37.00 -10.69 -11.28
N SER A 579 -36.19 -10.36 -12.29
CA SER A 579 -34.82 -10.83 -12.45
C SER A 579 -33.82 -9.69 -12.58
N ILE A 580 -32.58 -9.95 -12.19
CA ILE A 580 -31.46 -9.08 -12.46
C ILE A 580 -30.16 -9.86 -12.51
N SER A 581 -29.20 -9.38 -13.31
CA SER A 581 -27.89 -9.99 -13.49
C SER A 581 -26.80 -8.96 -13.20
N PHE A 582 -25.75 -9.39 -12.51
CA PHE A 582 -24.57 -8.59 -12.17
C PHE A 582 -23.31 -9.36 -12.45
N ASP A 583 -22.19 -8.67 -12.55
CA ASP A 583 -20.88 -9.29 -12.70
C ASP A 583 -20.61 -10.30 -11.56
N ASP A 584 -19.95 -11.41 -11.86
CA ASP A 584 -19.66 -12.48 -10.90
C ASP A 584 -18.79 -12.05 -9.72
N GLU A 585 -18.05 -10.95 -9.84
CA GLU A 585 -17.30 -10.34 -8.74
C GLU A 585 -18.18 -9.95 -7.55
N PHE A 586 -19.49 -9.85 -7.76
CA PHE A 586 -20.47 -9.49 -6.74
C PHE A 586 -21.14 -10.70 -6.05
N GLU A 587 -20.81 -11.94 -6.41
CA GLU A 587 -21.30 -13.11 -5.67
C GLU A 587 -20.85 -13.03 -4.19
N GLY A 588 -21.77 -13.27 -3.26
CA GLY A 588 -21.52 -13.14 -1.82
C GLY A 588 -21.62 -11.72 -1.25
N SER A 589 -21.85 -10.71 -2.09
CA SER A 589 -22.28 -9.36 -1.66
C SER A 589 -23.65 -9.38 -1.00
N MET A 590 -24.14 -8.24 -0.54
CA MET A 590 -25.47 -8.08 0.07
C MET A 590 -26.44 -7.39 -0.91
N ILE A 591 -27.71 -7.80 -0.88
CA ILE A 591 -28.79 -7.27 -1.74
C ILE A 591 -30.02 -6.86 -0.92
N ILE A 592 -30.60 -5.70 -1.25
CA ILE A 592 -31.89 -5.22 -0.75
C ILE A 592 -32.82 -5.04 -1.94
N PHE A 593 -34.05 -5.54 -1.85
CA PHE A 593 -35.10 -5.34 -2.84
C PHE A 593 -36.01 -4.20 -2.41
N ASN A 594 -36.50 -3.38 -3.35
CA ASN A 594 -37.46 -2.32 -3.07
C ASN A 594 -38.34 -1.99 -4.28
N ASP A 595 -39.49 -1.37 -4.05
CA ASP A 595 -40.39 -0.86 -5.12
C ASP A 595 -40.43 0.69 -5.20
N GLY A 596 -39.54 1.35 -4.46
CA GLY A 596 -39.52 2.81 -4.24
C GLY A 596 -40.28 3.29 -2.99
N ASN A 597 -41.24 2.53 -2.47
CA ASN A 597 -42.03 2.85 -1.27
C ASN A 597 -41.82 1.85 -0.11
N HIS A 598 -41.51 0.61 -0.44
CA HIS A 598 -41.28 -0.52 0.44
C HIS A 598 -39.91 -1.13 0.14
N GLN A 599 -39.31 -1.77 1.14
CA GLN A 599 -38.05 -2.50 0.98
C GLN A 599 -38.04 -3.78 1.82
N SER A 600 -37.25 -4.75 1.37
CA SER A 600 -36.84 -5.90 2.16
C SER A 600 -35.40 -6.30 1.81
N PRO A 601 -34.51 -6.46 2.79
CA PRO A 601 -34.71 -6.28 4.24
C PRO A 601 -35.14 -4.87 4.67
N GLY A 602 -35.70 -4.75 5.86
CA GLY A 602 -36.26 -3.50 6.38
C GLY A 602 -35.19 -2.42 6.59
N ASN A 603 -35.61 -1.17 6.82
CA ASN A 603 -34.67 -0.07 7.00
C ASN A 603 -33.68 -0.35 8.15
N GLY A 604 -32.38 -0.24 7.86
CA GLY A 604 -31.31 -0.52 8.81
C GLY A 604 -30.99 -2.01 9.04
N GLN A 605 -31.65 -2.93 8.34
CA GLN A 605 -31.27 -4.33 8.32
C GLN A 605 -30.23 -4.60 7.24
N ASP A 606 -29.35 -5.56 7.50
CA ASP A 606 -28.44 -6.06 6.48
C ASP A 606 -29.24 -6.71 5.34
N GLY A 607 -28.84 -6.40 4.11
CA GLY A 607 -29.29 -7.06 2.89
C GLY A 607 -29.06 -8.57 2.92
N PHE A 608 -29.80 -9.29 2.09
CA PHE A 608 -29.62 -10.73 1.94
C PHE A 608 -28.29 -11.00 1.24
N LYS A 609 -27.59 -12.07 1.65
CA LYS A 609 -26.38 -12.49 0.92
C LYS A 609 -26.76 -12.97 -0.47
N ILE A 610 -26.07 -12.47 -1.48
CA ILE A 610 -26.21 -12.84 -2.89
C ILE A 610 -25.67 -14.24 -3.10
N ILE A 611 -26.53 -15.10 -3.66
CA ILE A 611 -26.23 -16.47 -4.04
C ILE A 611 -26.67 -16.64 -5.49
N ASN A 612 -25.78 -17.02 -6.39
CA ASN A 612 -26.10 -17.09 -7.82
C ASN A 612 -27.30 -18.00 -8.14
N ASN A 613 -28.12 -17.63 -9.12
CA ASN A 613 -29.33 -18.31 -9.57
C ASN A 613 -30.31 -18.60 -8.42
N SER A 614 -30.59 -17.61 -7.56
CA SER A 614 -31.47 -17.80 -6.40
C SER A 614 -32.71 -16.92 -6.46
N LEU A 615 -33.85 -17.47 -6.03
CA LEU A 615 -35.08 -16.75 -5.78
C LEU A 615 -35.11 -16.26 -4.34
N TYR A 616 -35.40 -14.97 -4.19
CA TYR A 616 -35.66 -14.31 -2.92
C TYR A 616 -37.12 -13.88 -2.84
N ASN A 617 -37.64 -13.77 -1.62
CA ASN A 617 -38.85 -13.03 -1.32
C ASN A 617 -38.55 -12.02 -0.21
N ILE A 618 -39.57 -11.40 0.38
CA ILE A 618 -39.38 -10.44 1.48
C ILE A 618 -38.77 -11.05 2.75
N ASP A 619 -38.75 -12.38 2.90
CA ASP A 619 -38.13 -13.07 4.04
C ASP A 619 -36.69 -13.53 3.75
N GLY A 620 -36.22 -13.33 2.51
CA GLY A 620 -34.86 -13.66 2.07
C GLY A 620 -34.80 -14.78 1.06
N PHE A 621 -33.72 -15.56 1.11
CA PHE A 621 -33.49 -16.66 0.19
C PHE A 621 -34.58 -17.72 0.33
N VAL A 622 -35.18 -18.13 -0.80
CA VAL A 622 -36.20 -19.19 -0.85
C VAL A 622 -35.59 -20.50 -1.36
N HIS A 623 -35.10 -20.50 -2.61
CA HIS A 623 -34.48 -21.67 -3.26
C HIS A 623 -33.68 -21.24 -4.50
N LYS A 624 -32.88 -22.15 -5.06
CA LYS A 624 -32.24 -21.94 -6.37
C LYS A 624 -33.31 -21.91 -7.46
N TYR A 625 -33.29 -20.87 -8.29
CA TYR A 625 -34.27 -20.63 -9.34
C TYR A 625 -33.81 -21.30 -10.63
N ASN A 626 -34.36 -22.48 -10.91
CA ASN A 626 -34.18 -23.17 -12.18
C ASN A 626 -35.43 -22.95 -13.02
N ASN A 627 -35.32 -22.21 -14.12
CA ASN A 627 -36.42 -22.04 -15.06
C ASN A 627 -36.60 -23.36 -15.84
N ILE A 628 -37.29 -24.34 -15.25
CA ILE A 628 -37.74 -25.52 -16.01
C ILE A 628 -38.89 -25.06 -16.89
N THR A 629 -38.59 -24.59 -18.09
CA THR A 629 -39.56 -24.62 -19.18
C THR A 629 -39.85 -26.09 -19.48
N SER A 630 -40.90 -26.58 -18.83
CA SER A 630 -41.56 -27.82 -19.22
C SER A 630 -42.18 -27.58 -20.59
N THR A 631 -41.49 -27.96 -21.65
CA THR A 631 -42.14 -28.29 -22.92
C THR A 631 -42.93 -29.58 -22.71
N ILE A 632 -44.10 -29.45 -22.09
CA ILE A 632 -45.15 -30.47 -22.19
C ILE A 632 -45.67 -30.37 -23.61
N THR A 633 -45.09 -31.16 -24.50
CA THR A 633 -45.74 -31.52 -25.76
C THR A 633 -46.92 -32.43 -25.39
N ILE A 634 -48.12 -31.85 -25.31
CA ILE A 634 -49.36 -32.62 -25.25
C ILE A 634 -49.55 -33.26 -26.63
N SER A 635 -49.01 -34.45 -26.81
CA SER A 635 -49.47 -35.38 -27.85
C SER A 635 -50.70 -36.08 -27.31
N THR A 636 -51.83 -35.81 -27.96
CA THR A 636 -53.12 -36.43 -27.71
C THR A 636 -53.04 -37.96 -27.84
N THR A 637 -53.71 -38.61 -26.90
CA THR A 637 -53.77 -40.05 -26.68
C THR A 637 -54.50 -40.76 -27.82
N THR A 638 -53.99 -41.92 -28.26
CA THR A 638 -54.87 -43.00 -28.69
C THR A 638 -54.31 -44.31 -28.15
N THR A 639 -55.12 -44.94 -27.31
CA THR A 639 -54.85 -46.14 -26.52
C THR A 639 -55.01 -47.39 -27.37
N THR A 640 -54.12 -48.37 -27.25
CA THR A 640 -54.52 -49.80 -27.09
C THR A 640 -53.35 -50.68 -26.62
N THR A 641 -53.56 -51.30 -25.43
CA THR A 641 -53.19 -52.66 -24.95
C THR A 641 -51.88 -53.31 -25.46
N THR A 642 -51.05 -53.96 -24.64
CA THR A 642 -51.41 -55.09 -23.75
C THR A 642 -50.26 -55.42 -22.77
N THR A 643 -50.62 -55.89 -21.58
CA THR A 643 -49.80 -56.53 -20.54
C THR A 643 -49.19 -57.88 -20.95
N THR A 644 -47.97 -58.22 -20.47
CA THR A 644 -47.67 -59.38 -19.57
C THR A 644 -46.18 -59.58 -19.26
N THR A 645 -45.86 -59.46 -17.95
CA THR A 645 -44.99 -60.29 -17.06
C THR A 645 -43.79 -61.15 -17.53
N THR A 646 -42.67 -60.90 -16.82
CA THR A 646 -41.66 -61.79 -16.17
C THR A 646 -40.76 -62.71 -17.00
N VAL A 647 -39.44 -62.72 -16.68
CA VAL A 647 -38.68 -63.80 -15.99
C VAL A 647 -37.16 -63.44 -15.94
N SER A 648 -36.49 -63.73 -14.81
CA SER A 648 -35.02 -63.85 -14.59
C SER A 648 -34.73 -65.36 -14.35
N PRO A 649 -33.50 -65.96 -14.35
CA PRO A 649 -32.17 -65.36 -14.12
C PRO A 649 -30.92 -66.06 -14.77
N ALA A 650 -29.72 -65.58 -14.37
CA ALA A 650 -28.43 -66.28 -14.15
C ALA A 650 -27.46 -66.52 -15.33
N PRO A 651 -26.14 -66.82 -15.11
CA PRO A 651 -25.24 -66.54 -13.98
C PRO A 651 -23.82 -65.98 -14.38
N SER A 652 -23.03 -65.67 -13.35
CA SER A 652 -21.60 -65.31 -13.33
C SER A 652 -20.65 -66.45 -13.76
N PRO A 653 -19.35 -66.16 -14.01
CA PRO A 653 -18.36 -66.82 -13.16
C PRO A 653 -17.09 -66.01 -12.79
N SER A 654 -16.62 -66.31 -11.57
CA SER A 654 -15.23 -66.58 -11.11
C SER A 654 -14.16 -65.48 -11.01
N ASN A 655 -13.88 -65.11 -9.74
CA ASN A 655 -12.60 -65.14 -9.00
C ASN A 655 -11.27 -65.23 -9.76
N ILE A 656 -10.33 -64.34 -9.40
CA ILE A 656 -8.96 -64.68 -8.95
C ILE A 656 -8.53 -63.62 -7.92
N SER A 657 -8.04 -64.08 -6.77
CA SER A 657 -7.39 -63.29 -5.71
C SER A 657 -5.91 -63.65 -5.66
N LEU A 658 -5.03 -62.68 -5.41
CA LEU A 658 -3.68 -62.93 -4.91
C LEU A 658 -3.37 -61.97 -3.75
N TYR A 659 -2.94 -62.57 -2.65
CA TYR A 659 -2.69 -62.03 -1.32
C TYR A 659 -1.19 -61.70 -1.12
N PHE A 660 -0.89 -60.61 -0.37
CA PHE A 660 0.17 -60.37 0.64
C PHE A 660 1.65 -60.61 0.25
N GLU A 661 2.67 -59.90 0.77
CA GLU A 661 3.02 -59.63 2.17
C GLU A 661 4.22 -58.64 2.24
N LYS A 662 4.33 -57.87 3.34
CA LYS A 662 5.53 -57.11 3.75
C LYS A 662 6.56 -58.04 4.41
N PRO A 663 7.84 -57.63 4.46
CA PRO A 663 8.55 -57.71 5.74
C PRO A 663 9.29 -56.40 6.13
N ASN A 664 9.41 -56.21 7.44
CA ASN A 664 10.14 -55.15 8.12
C ASN A 664 11.66 -55.28 7.95
N ASN A 665 12.33 -54.15 7.70
CA ASN A 665 13.42 -53.62 8.52
C ASN A 665 13.60 -52.13 8.21
#